data_AF-A0A9P8SML0-F1
#
_entry.id   AF-A0A9P8SML0-F1
#
_cell.length_a   1.000
_cell.length_b   1.000
_cell.length_c   1.000
_cell.angle_alpha   90.00
_cell.angle_beta   90.00
_cell.angle_gamma   90.00
#
_symmetry.space_group_name_H-M   'P 1'
#
loop_
_entity.id
_entity.type
_entity.pdbx_description
1 polymer ?
#
loop_
_entity_poly.entity_id
_entity_poly.type
_entity_poly.pdbx_seq_one_letter_code
_entity_poly.pdbx_strand_id
1 'polypeptide(L)'
;MGKASAAIVANNCRTSFPNIKLALVVGVCGVVPYGPAGEEIILGDVVISDGVIQYDLGRRLPGRFERKDTLLDSLGRPNIEIRGLLAKLKGLRGRKQLGAAISTYLGVLQNEPLLAAEYPGAVHDRLFEATYRHVGDQEPCQQVGCDGNPVPRRRLHHDKDDPRPAVHFGLIASGDSVMKSGEDRDAIALREGAIAFEMEGAGVWDTFPCVVIKGACDYADSHTSKSWQRYAAATAAACMKAFLSHWVPSVLAGPTQTLPAGPYFVVPYPKNETFVGRDAILKKLQERLSTSSQPRIALFGLGGIGKTQIVTAYAYWLHETYPEMSVFWVHASSAERFRQAYATIARECHVPGLDDPEADILALVKAWLERTHQGRWLMVVDNADDKQVFYTLPEDEGGSSPSQDGGIARFLPESPHGSILVTTRDRQVGVLLTKGRTRAVEEICKMDKRESDQLVRATLDGLEVTVDEISLLTSRLEYLPLALVQAAAYIRMNVMAVSRYLQLLDKSDHHGLELLSKEFDTIRRDSGTPQAVAATWILSFKHIEKRSKLAGEFLSLMSFFDRQAIPKEFISCYCHRRQEPIDGDGELESQQKDIQLEEALGLLKAFSFISENKNSKFTIHRLVQLVTRKWIVTNGTMDQFARQALMTVFDLYPYGTFENRDAGKAELGGGRMQKISNCKQ
;
A
#
# COMPACT_ATOMS: atom_id res chain seq x y z
N MET A 1 17.61 -37.00 -3.43
CA MET A 1 16.70 -35.92 -3.00
C MET A 1 16.05 -35.34 -4.25
N GLY A 2 14.90 -34.68 -4.12
CA GLY A 2 14.17 -34.09 -5.23
C GLY A 2 13.27 -32.96 -4.74
N LYS A 3 12.65 -32.20 -5.66
CA LYS A 3 11.91 -30.98 -5.34
C LYS A 3 10.78 -31.24 -4.34
N ALA A 4 10.08 -32.37 -4.44
CA ALA A 4 8.99 -32.72 -3.53
C ALA A 4 9.45 -32.86 -2.06
N SER A 5 10.56 -33.56 -1.81
CA SER A 5 11.12 -33.67 -0.46
C SER A 5 11.61 -32.31 0.06
N ALA A 6 12.24 -31.51 -0.81
CA ALA A 6 12.69 -30.17 -0.47
C ALA A 6 11.52 -29.24 -0.12
N ALA A 7 10.41 -29.33 -0.85
CA ALA A 7 9.19 -28.57 -0.60
C ALA A 7 8.53 -28.95 0.74
N ILE A 8 8.47 -30.24 1.08
CA ILE A 8 7.94 -30.70 2.38
C ILE A 8 8.79 -30.14 3.52
N VAL A 9 10.11 -30.24 3.42
CA VAL A 9 11.02 -29.69 4.44
C VAL A 9 10.85 -28.18 4.53
N ALA A 10 10.82 -27.48 3.40
CA ALA A 10 10.63 -26.04 3.39
C ALA A 10 9.30 -25.63 4.05
N ASN A 11 8.21 -26.32 3.75
CA ASN A 11 6.89 -26.01 4.31
C ASN A 11 6.82 -26.29 5.83
N ASN A 12 7.42 -27.40 6.27
CA ASN A 12 7.55 -27.71 7.69
C ASN A 12 8.42 -26.67 8.41
N CYS A 13 9.56 -26.29 7.82
CA CYS A 13 10.40 -25.22 8.35
C CYS A 13 9.68 -23.88 8.41
N ARG A 14 8.83 -23.55 7.42
CA ARG A 14 8.07 -22.30 7.41
C ARG A 14 7.04 -22.27 8.53
N THR A 15 6.41 -23.40 8.78
CA THR A 15 5.47 -23.60 9.89
C THR A 15 6.19 -23.52 11.25
N SER A 16 7.36 -24.15 11.41
CA SER A 16 8.09 -24.20 12.69
C SER A 16 8.93 -22.94 12.98
N PHE A 17 9.39 -22.22 11.95
CA PHE A 17 10.29 -21.08 12.06
C PHE A 17 9.77 -19.91 11.22
N PRO A 18 8.75 -19.17 11.71
CA PRO A 18 8.05 -18.13 10.92
C PRO A 18 8.95 -16.92 10.57
N ASN A 19 10.07 -16.76 11.28
CA ASN A 19 10.99 -15.62 11.12
C ASN A 19 12.11 -15.86 10.10
N ILE A 20 12.12 -16.98 9.36
CA ILE A 20 13.10 -17.19 8.27
C ILE A 20 12.91 -16.12 7.19
N LYS A 21 13.93 -15.27 7.00
CA LYS A 21 13.94 -14.20 5.98
C LYS A 21 14.66 -14.56 4.68
N LEU A 22 15.52 -15.57 4.75
CA LEU A 22 16.30 -16.06 3.62
C LEU A 22 16.51 -17.55 3.81
N ALA A 23 16.09 -18.34 2.83
CA ALA A 23 16.50 -19.72 2.67
C ALA A 23 17.68 -19.80 1.69
N LEU A 24 18.71 -20.57 2.04
CA LEU A 24 19.83 -20.87 1.16
C LEU A 24 19.81 -22.36 0.83
N VAL A 25 19.65 -22.69 -0.45
CA VAL A 25 19.74 -24.08 -0.92
C VAL A 25 21.16 -24.31 -1.41
N VAL A 26 21.97 -24.94 -0.57
CA VAL A 26 23.41 -25.10 -0.78
C VAL A 26 23.74 -26.55 -1.08
N GLY A 27 24.59 -26.80 -2.07
CA GLY A 27 24.99 -28.15 -2.44
C GLY A 27 25.81 -28.19 -3.71
N VAL A 28 25.69 -29.27 -4.46
CA VAL A 28 26.39 -29.45 -5.74
C VAL A 28 25.42 -29.47 -6.92
N CYS A 29 25.92 -29.15 -8.10
CA CYS A 29 25.17 -29.17 -9.36
C CYS A 29 26.04 -29.65 -10.52
N GLY A 30 25.38 -30.08 -11.59
CA GLY A 30 26.01 -30.15 -12.90
C GLY A 30 25.96 -28.78 -13.59
N VAL A 31 27.01 -28.40 -14.31
CA VAL A 31 27.11 -27.08 -14.95
C VAL A 31 27.16 -27.15 -16.47
N VAL A 32 26.70 -26.08 -17.10
CA VAL A 32 26.93 -25.86 -18.53
C VAL A 32 28.39 -25.37 -18.70
N PRO A 33 29.19 -25.96 -19.60
CA PRO A 33 30.60 -25.60 -19.75
C PRO A 33 30.89 -24.12 -20.05
N TYR A 34 29.99 -23.50 -20.81
CA TYR A 34 30.09 -22.12 -21.26
C TYR A 34 28.78 -21.40 -20.97
N GLY A 35 28.87 -20.29 -20.23
CA GLY A 35 27.70 -19.43 -19.98
C GLY A 35 27.29 -18.64 -21.23
N PRO A 36 26.18 -17.87 -21.14
CA PRO A 36 25.58 -17.18 -22.29
C PRO A 36 26.48 -16.11 -22.92
N ALA A 37 27.43 -15.55 -22.16
CA ALA A 37 28.41 -14.59 -22.67
C ALA A 37 29.72 -15.26 -23.12
N GLY A 38 29.76 -16.60 -23.17
CA GLY A 38 30.94 -17.38 -23.50
C GLY A 38 31.95 -17.50 -22.36
N GLU A 39 31.55 -17.15 -21.13
CA GLU A 39 32.37 -17.33 -19.94
C GLU A 39 32.52 -18.81 -19.61
N GLU A 40 33.75 -19.20 -19.25
CA GLU A 40 34.10 -20.58 -19.01
C GLU A 40 33.81 -20.99 -17.56
N ILE A 41 32.96 -22.00 -17.37
CA ILE A 41 32.60 -22.58 -16.07
C ILE A 41 33.31 -23.93 -15.92
N ILE A 42 34.24 -24.02 -14.96
CA ILE A 42 35.04 -25.24 -14.71
C ILE A 42 34.54 -25.96 -13.45
N LEU A 43 34.96 -27.22 -13.25
CA LEU A 43 34.63 -27.94 -12.03
C LEU A 43 35.23 -27.24 -10.80
N GLY A 44 34.48 -27.27 -9.70
CA GLY A 44 34.82 -26.55 -8.49
C GLY A 44 34.43 -25.07 -8.45
N ASP A 45 34.02 -24.46 -9.57
CA ASP A 45 33.38 -23.14 -9.57
C ASP A 45 32.03 -23.17 -8.82
N VAL A 46 31.49 -21.99 -8.49
CA VAL A 46 30.20 -21.86 -7.81
C VAL A 46 29.21 -21.05 -8.64
N VAL A 47 27.97 -21.52 -8.69
CA VAL A 47 26.84 -20.85 -9.31
C VAL A 47 25.91 -20.31 -8.23
N ILE A 48 25.58 -19.02 -8.30
CA ILE A 48 24.57 -18.36 -7.47
C ILE A 48 23.35 -18.03 -8.35
N SER A 49 22.18 -18.51 -7.98
CA SER A 49 20.96 -18.27 -8.75
C SER A 49 20.56 -16.80 -8.75
N ASP A 50 20.27 -16.24 -9.92
CA ASP A 50 19.44 -15.04 -10.06
C ASP A 50 17.98 -15.35 -10.47
N GLY A 51 17.71 -16.62 -10.75
CA GLY A 51 16.40 -17.21 -10.88
C GLY A 51 16.50 -18.74 -10.93
N VAL A 52 15.37 -19.41 -10.80
CA VAL A 52 15.26 -20.86 -10.98
C VAL A 52 14.14 -21.14 -11.96
N ILE A 53 14.33 -22.13 -12.82
CA ILE A 53 13.28 -22.66 -13.69
C ILE A 53 13.06 -24.13 -13.39
N GLN A 54 11.81 -24.57 -13.44
CA GLN A 54 11.49 -25.99 -13.40
C GLN A 54 11.48 -26.54 -14.83
N TYR A 55 12.61 -27.07 -15.29
CA TYR A 55 12.80 -27.44 -16.71
C TYR A 55 12.00 -28.68 -17.13
N ASP A 56 11.54 -29.47 -16.18
CA ASP A 56 10.78 -30.72 -16.39
C ASP A 56 9.27 -30.58 -16.11
N LEU A 57 8.78 -29.36 -15.83
CA LEU A 57 7.35 -29.09 -15.70
C LEU A 57 6.75 -28.73 -17.06
N GLY A 58 5.94 -29.62 -17.63
CA GLY A 58 5.50 -29.43 -19.01
C GLY A 58 4.68 -30.57 -19.58
N ARG A 59 4.41 -30.48 -20.88
CA ARG A 59 3.72 -31.49 -21.67
C ARG A 59 4.75 -32.27 -22.49
N ARG A 60 4.75 -33.59 -22.36
CA ARG A 60 5.50 -34.48 -23.24
C ARG A 60 4.65 -34.76 -24.48
N LEU A 61 5.15 -34.35 -25.64
CA LEU A 61 4.57 -34.62 -26.96
C LEU A 61 5.44 -35.64 -27.69
N PRO A 62 4.94 -36.28 -28.76
CA PRO A 62 5.78 -37.13 -29.62
C PRO A 62 7.02 -36.36 -30.10
N GLY A 63 8.22 -36.83 -29.71
CA GLY A 63 9.50 -36.24 -30.12
C GLY A 63 9.88 -34.89 -29.49
N ARG A 64 9.05 -34.28 -28.62
CA ARG A 64 9.39 -33.01 -27.97
C ARG A 64 8.79 -32.83 -26.58
N PHE A 65 9.42 -32.00 -25.77
CA PHE A 65 8.89 -31.57 -24.48
C PHE A 65 8.63 -30.06 -24.51
N GLU A 66 7.40 -29.67 -24.18
CA GLU A 66 6.97 -28.28 -24.06
C GLU A 66 6.84 -27.93 -22.59
N ARG A 67 7.73 -27.05 -22.10
CA ARG A 67 7.68 -26.54 -20.72
C ARG A 67 6.41 -25.70 -20.53
N LYS A 68 5.81 -25.78 -19.36
CA LYS A 68 4.81 -24.80 -18.91
C LYS A 68 5.55 -23.57 -18.39
N ASP A 69 5.40 -22.45 -19.08
CA ASP A 69 6.08 -21.19 -18.81
C ASP A 69 5.11 -20.03 -18.56
N THR A 70 3.84 -20.33 -18.27
CA THR A 70 2.84 -19.30 -17.96
C THR A 70 3.17 -18.59 -16.64
N LEU A 71 2.53 -17.45 -16.39
CA LEU A 71 2.69 -16.71 -15.12
C LEU A 71 2.31 -17.53 -13.89
N LEU A 72 1.44 -18.53 -14.02
CA LEU A 72 1.01 -19.39 -12.91
C LEU A 72 1.92 -20.61 -12.72
N ASP A 73 2.65 -21.02 -13.76
CA ASP A 73 3.53 -22.20 -13.74
C ASP A 73 5.01 -21.83 -13.57
N SER A 74 5.36 -20.55 -13.76
CA SER A 74 6.74 -20.06 -13.65
C SER A 74 7.04 -19.59 -12.23
N LEU A 75 8.19 -20.03 -11.72
CA LEU A 75 8.73 -19.55 -10.45
C LEU A 75 8.99 -18.03 -10.51
N GLY A 76 8.53 -17.33 -9.48
CA GLY A 76 8.66 -15.88 -9.38
C GLY A 76 10.12 -15.41 -9.33
N ARG A 77 10.35 -14.14 -9.65
CA ARG A 77 11.67 -13.50 -9.46
C ARG A 77 12.02 -13.42 -7.97
N PRO A 78 13.32 -13.45 -7.60
CA PRO A 78 13.71 -13.16 -6.23
C PRO A 78 13.16 -11.82 -5.73
N ASN A 79 12.91 -11.72 -4.42
CA ASN A 79 12.37 -10.51 -3.81
C ASN A 79 13.33 -9.30 -3.98
N ILE A 80 12.86 -8.11 -3.66
CA ILE A 80 13.63 -6.87 -3.91
C ILE A 80 14.94 -6.80 -3.11
N GLU A 81 14.96 -7.33 -1.89
CA GLU A 81 16.15 -7.38 -1.02
C GLU A 81 17.25 -8.26 -1.64
N ILE A 82 16.89 -9.50 -2.04
CA ILE A 82 17.81 -10.43 -2.69
C ILE A 82 18.31 -9.84 -4.01
N ARG A 83 17.43 -9.26 -4.83
CA ARG A 83 17.82 -8.62 -6.09
C ARG A 83 18.80 -7.46 -5.88
N GLY A 84 18.59 -6.64 -4.86
CA GLY A 84 19.50 -5.57 -4.48
C GLY A 84 20.88 -6.10 -4.08
N LEU A 85 20.94 -7.14 -3.26
CA LEU A 85 22.20 -7.78 -2.89
C LEU A 85 22.92 -8.41 -4.08
N LEU A 86 22.20 -9.17 -4.91
CA LEU A 86 22.77 -9.79 -6.11
C LEU A 86 23.33 -8.75 -7.07
N ALA A 87 22.64 -7.62 -7.28
CA ALA A 87 23.15 -6.52 -8.09
C ALA A 87 24.48 -5.95 -7.53
N LYS A 88 24.58 -5.79 -6.21
CA LYS A 88 25.82 -5.36 -5.54
C LYS A 88 26.94 -6.38 -5.71
N LEU A 89 26.66 -7.68 -5.54
CA LEU A 89 27.64 -8.75 -5.65
C LEU A 89 28.12 -8.98 -7.10
N LYS A 90 27.25 -8.77 -8.10
CA LYS A 90 27.60 -8.83 -9.53
C LYS A 90 28.58 -7.73 -9.94
N GLY A 91 28.63 -6.61 -9.21
CA GLY A 91 29.59 -5.53 -9.44
C GLY A 91 31.05 -5.94 -9.22
N LEU A 92 31.98 -5.29 -9.90
CA LEU A 92 33.43 -5.59 -9.85
C LEU A 92 33.99 -5.70 -8.42
N ARG A 93 33.62 -4.76 -7.54
CA ARG A 93 34.06 -4.74 -6.14
C ARG A 93 33.46 -5.91 -5.34
N GLY A 94 32.17 -6.17 -5.54
CA GLY A 94 31.46 -7.28 -4.89
C GLY A 94 32.06 -8.63 -5.27
N ARG A 95 32.29 -8.87 -6.57
CA ARG A 95 32.94 -10.09 -7.08
C ARG A 95 34.33 -10.32 -6.46
N LYS A 96 35.17 -9.28 -6.40
CA LYS A 96 36.50 -9.39 -5.78
C LYS A 96 36.44 -9.73 -4.29
N GLN A 97 35.55 -9.07 -3.55
CA GLN A 97 35.37 -9.33 -2.11
C GLN A 97 34.84 -10.74 -1.85
N LEU A 98 33.83 -11.15 -2.61
CA LEU A 98 33.23 -12.48 -2.51
C LEU A 98 34.27 -13.57 -2.82
N GLY A 99 35.02 -13.44 -3.92
CA GLY A 99 36.05 -14.41 -4.30
C GLY A 99 37.20 -14.54 -3.28
N ALA A 100 37.64 -13.42 -2.69
CA ALA A 100 38.67 -13.43 -1.65
C ALA A 100 38.18 -14.14 -0.36
N ALA A 101 36.95 -13.85 0.06
CA ALA A 101 36.33 -14.51 1.21
C ALA A 101 36.12 -16.01 0.96
N ILE A 102 35.67 -16.41 -0.24
CA ILE A 102 35.54 -17.81 -0.65
C ILE A 102 36.89 -18.52 -0.52
N SER A 103 37.96 -17.95 -1.09
CA SER A 103 39.30 -18.55 -1.03
C SER A 103 39.75 -18.77 0.41
N THR A 104 39.45 -17.82 1.30
CA THR A 104 39.78 -17.90 2.73
C THR A 104 39.02 -19.04 3.42
N TYR A 105 37.70 -19.08 3.26
CA TYR A 105 36.87 -20.12 3.89
C TYR A 105 37.11 -21.51 3.31
N LEU A 106 37.37 -21.60 2.00
CA LEU A 106 37.73 -22.85 1.36
C LEU A 106 39.03 -23.41 1.92
N GLY A 107 40.07 -22.58 2.10
CA GLY A 107 41.32 -23.00 2.75
C GLY A 107 41.11 -23.56 4.16
N VAL A 108 40.16 -23.01 4.93
CA VAL A 108 39.78 -23.57 6.24
C VAL A 108 39.14 -24.96 6.08
N LEU A 109 38.21 -25.12 5.15
CA LEU A 109 37.53 -26.40 4.90
C LEU A 109 38.48 -27.48 4.35
N GLN A 110 39.47 -27.08 3.56
CA GLN A 110 40.49 -28.00 3.02
C GLN A 110 41.44 -28.52 4.10
N ASN A 111 41.69 -27.72 5.15
CA ASN A 111 42.53 -28.12 6.27
C ASN A 111 41.82 -29.04 7.28
N GLU A 112 40.51 -29.29 7.12
CA GLU A 112 39.75 -30.21 7.97
C GLU A 112 39.77 -31.63 7.38
N PRO A 113 40.55 -32.57 7.95
CA PRO A 113 40.78 -33.88 7.33
C PRO A 113 39.51 -34.71 7.17
N LEU A 114 38.52 -34.52 8.05
CA LEU A 114 37.25 -35.25 8.00
C LEU A 114 36.38 -34.88 6.79
N LEU A 115 36.56 -33.69 6.23
CA LEU A 115 35.80 -33.26 5.05
C LEU A 115 36.39 -33.81 3.74
N ALA A 116 37.69 -34.12 3.72
CA ALA A 116 38.41 -34.61 2.54
C ALA A 116 38.08 -33.80 1.28
N ALA A 117 38.11 -32.47 1.42
CA ALA A 117 37.72 -31.50 0.40
C ALA A 117 38.94 -30.97 -0.38
N GLU A 118 39.97 -31.79 -0.56
CA GLU A 118 41.16 -31.43 -1.33
C GLU A 118 40.81 -31.13 -2.78
N TYR A 119 41.56 -30.22 -3.41
CA TYR A 119 41.37 -29.92 -4.82
C TYR A 119 41.77 -31.14 -5.66
N PRO A 120 40.88 -31.71 -6.51
CA PRO A 120 41.21 -32.92 -7.26
C PRO A 120 42.30 -32.73 -8.31
N GLY A 121 42.65 -31.50 -8.68
CA GLY A 121 43.67 -31.18 -9.69
C GLY A 121 43.08 -30.91 -11.08
N ALA A 122 43.71 -29.98 -11.82
CA ALA A 122 43.22 -29.54 -13.13
C ALA A 122 43.14 -30.67 -14.18
N VAL A 123 44.00 -31.70 -14.07
CA VAL A 123 44.01 -32.87 -14.97
C VAL A 123 42.79 -33.79 -14.81
N HIS A 124 42.07 -33.64 -13.70
CA HIS A 124 40.85 -34.36 -13.37
C HIS A 124 39.57 -33.59 -13.75
N ASP A 125 39.70 -32.36 -14.25
CA ASP A 125 38.62 -31.63 -14.90
C ASP A 125 38.63 -31.95 -16.40
N ARG A 126 37.76 -32.89 -16.80
CA ARG A 126 37.68 -33.38 -18.18
C ARG A 126 36.27 -33.18 -18.70
N LEU A 127 36.14 -32.27 -19.66
CA LEU A 127 34.93 -32.09 -20.44
C LEU A 127 35.09 -32.86 -21.77
N PHE A 128 34.08 -33.64 -22.14
CA PHE A 128 33.99 -34.25 -23.46
C PHE A 128 32.98 -33.50 -24.35
N GLU A 129 33.04 -33.73 -25.65
CA GLU A 129 32.02 -33.26 -26.58
C GLU A 129 30.62 -33.74 -26.15
N ALA A 130 29.60 -32.91 -26.31
CA ALA A 130 28.25 -33.19 -25.83
C ALA A 130 27.65 -34.49 -26.40
N THR A 131 28.08 -34.88 -27.59
CA THR A 131 27.67 -36.10 -28.31
C THR A 131 28.42 -37.36 -27.86
N TYR A 132 29.54 -37.20 -27.15
CA TYR A 132 30.32 -38.33 -26.65
C TYR A 132 29.62 -38.96 -25.45
N ARG A 133 29.33 -40.26 -25.55
CA ARG A 133 28.60 -41.01 -24.53
C ARG A 133 29.56 -41.86 -23.72
N HIS A 134 29.39 -41.82 -22.40
CA HIS A 134 30.16 -42.66 -21.50
C HIS A 134 29.94 -44.15 -21.81
N VAL A 135 31.03 -44.93 -21.81
CA VAL A 135 31.06 -46.31 -22.33
C VAL A 135 30.54 -47.35 -21.30
N GLY A 136 30.50 -47.02 -20.01
CA GLY A 136 29.98 -47.90 -18.95
C GLY A 136 28.83 -47.30 -18.14
N ASP A 137 27.97 -48.13 -17.55
CA ASP A 137 26.91 -47.65 -16.67
C ASP A 137 27.47 -47.39 -15.26
N GLN A 138 27.59 -46.11 -14.90
CA GLN A 138 27.96 -45.63 -13.55
C GLN A 138 29.41 -45.85 -13.07
N GLU A 139 30.27 -46.41 -13.92
CA GLU A 139 31.70 -46.58 -13.64
C GLU A 139 32.48 -45.27 -13.90
N PRO A 140 33.58 -44.97 -13.20
CA PRO A 140 34.42 -43.80 -13.50
C PRO A 140 35.07 -43.92 -14.88
N CYS A 141 35.21 -42.81 -15.60
CA CYS A 141 35.83 -42.79 -16.94
C CYS A 141 37.24 -43.39 -16.98
N GLN A 142 37.97 -43.34 -15.86
CA GLN A 142 39.31 -43.91 -15.70
C GLN A 142 39.30 -45.45 -15.68
N GLN A 143 38.20 -46.08 -15.25
CA GLN A 143 38.06 -47.52 -15.17
C GLN A 143 37.59 -48.12 -16.50
N VAL A 144 36.69 -47.42 -17.21
CA VAL A 144 36.14 -47.88 -18.50
C VAL A 144 36.90 -47.40 -19.72
N GLY A 145 37.91 -46.54 -19.53
CA GLY A 145 38.81 -46.11 -20.60
C GLY A 145 38.13 -45.23 -21.65
N CYS A 146 37.39 -44.20 -21.23
CA CYS A 146 36.86 -43.19 -22.16
C CYS A 146 38.01 -42.55 -22.98
N ASP A 147 37.98 -42.75 -24.29
CA ASP A 147 38.99 -42.36 -25.28
C ASP A 147 38.67 -41.06 -26.03
N GLY A 148 37.57 -40.40 -25.68
CA GLY A 148 37.21 -39.10 -26.25
C GLY A 148 38.29 -38.04 -25.99
N ASN A 149 38.59 -37.20 -26.98
CA ASN A 149 39.48 -36.06 -26.79
C ASN A 149 38.78 -35.01 -25.91
N PRO A 150 39.38 -34.58 -24.78
CA PRO A 150 38.78 -33.54 -23.96
C PRO A 150 38.69 -32.21 -24.70
N VAL A 151 37.59 -31.48 -24.48
CA VAL A 151 37.40 -30.12 -24.98
C VAL A 151 38.43 -29.21 -24.29
N PRO A 152 39.28 -28.47 -25.03
CA PRO A 152 40.29 -27.60 -24.43
C PRO A 152 39.68 -26.51 -23.54
N ARG A 153 40.29 -26.27 -22.37
CA ARG A 153 39.76 -25.34 -21.36
C ARG A 153 40.78 -24.24 -21.01
N ARG A 154 40.49 -22.97 -21.32
CA ARG A 154 41.48 -21.87 -21.18
C ARG A 154 41.89 -21.68 -19.72
N ARG A 155 40.94 -21.74 -18.80
CA ARG A 155 41.16 -21.58 -17.36
C ARG A 155 41.94 -22.72 -16.70
N LEU A 156 42.07 -23.88 -17.36
CA LEU A 156 42.88 -25.00 -16.85
C LEU A 156 44.33 -24.98 -17.35
N HIS A 157 44.63 -24.17 -18.37
CA HIS A 157 45.97 -24.09 -18.99
C HIS A 157 46.78 -22.87 -18.55
N HIS A 158 46.20 -21.95 -17.76
CA HIS A 158 46.72 -20.61 -17.54
C HIS A 158 47.02 -20.32 -16.06
N ASP A 159 47.96 -21.05 -15.45
CA ASP A 159 48.87 -20.59 -14.39
C ASP A 159 49.72 -21.76 -13.86
N LYS A 160 50.86 -21.45 -13.22
CA LYS A 160 51.68 -22.43 -12.48
C LYS A 160 51.04 -22.85 -11.14
N ASP A 161 49.89 -22.28 -10.80
CA ASP A 161 49.13 -22.48 -9.57
C ASP A 161 47.73 -23.05 -9.89
N ASP A 162 47.16 -23.82 -8.96
CA ASP A 162 45.81 -24.38 -9.10
C ASP A 162 44.74 -23.29 -9.34
N PRO A 163 43.76 -23.52 -10.24
CA PRO A 163 42.77 -22.51 -10.58
C PRO A 163 41.86 -22.23 -9.38
N ARG A 164 41.70 -20.94 -9.07
CA ARG A 164 40.77 -20.51 -8.02
C ARG A 164 39.32 -20.62 -8.50
N PRO A 165 38.39 -21.07 -7.65
CA PRO A 165 36.97 -21.09 -7.97
C PRO A 165 36.43 -19.70 -8.33
N ALA A 166 35.77 -19.61 -9.48
CA ALA A 166 35.03 -18.43 -9.91
C ALA A 166 33.56 -18.51 -9.46
N VAL A 167 32.93 -17.34 -9.35
CA VAL A 167 31.51 -17.22 -9.03
C VAL A 167 30.73 -16.76 -10.25
N HIS A 168 29.80 -17.60 -10.68
CA HIS A 168 28.90 -17.35 -11.80
C HIS A 168 27.50 -17.03 -11.28
N PHE A 169 26.85 -16.06 -11.88
CA PHE A 169 25.48 -15.69 -11.53
C PHE A 169 24.60 -15.93 -12.74
N GLY A 170 23.55 -16.73 -12.58
CA GLY A 170 22.64 -17.01 -13.68
C GLY A 170 21.51 -17.94 -13.29
N LEU A 171 20.74 -18.33 -14.30
CA LEU A 171 19.54 -19.13 -14.14
C LEU A 171 19.92 -20.59 -13.88
N ILE A 172 19.28 -21.20 -12.88
CA ILE A 172 19.49 -22.61 -12.53
C ILE A 172 18.25 -23.42 -12.94
N ALA A 173 18.46 -24.48 -13.70
CA ALA A 173 17.43 -25.44 -14.07
C ALA A 173 17.27 -26.49 -12.95
N SER A 174 16.09 -26.52 -12.34
CA SER A 174 15.73 -27.43 -11.26
C SER A 174 14.76 -28.51 -11.75
N GLY A 175 14.99 -29.78 -11.42
CA GLY A 175 14.14 -30.89 -11.86
C GLY A 175 14.26 -32.14 -10.99
N ASP A 176 13.35 -33.10 -11.18
CA ASP A 176 13.34 -34.39 -10.47
C ASP A 176 14.24 -35.43 -11.14
N SER A 177 14.75 -35.12 -12.35
CA SER A 177 15.72 -35.94 -13.07
C SER A 177 17.13 -35.36 -12.95
N VAL A 178 18.12 -36.23 -12.73
CA VAL A 178 19.53 -35.86 -12.85
C VAL A 178 19.86 -35.68 -14.33
N MET A 179 20.37 -34.51 -14.72
CA MET A 179 20.80 -34.27 -16.10
C MET A 179 22.09 -35.06 -16.39
N LYS A 180 22.01 -36.05 -17.29
CA LYS A 180 23.12 -36.92 -17.70
C LYS A 180 23.32 -36.95 -19.22
N SER A 181 22.80 -35.96 -19.93
CA SER A 181 22.82 -35.89 -21.40
C SER A 181 23.39 -34.53 -21.80
N GLY A 182 24.60 -34.53 -22.36
CA GLY A 182 25.25 -33.30 -22.82
C GLY A 182 24.43 -32.59 -23.90
N GLU A 183 23.81 -33.35 -24.80
CA GLU A 183 22.94 -32.82 -25.87
C GLU A 183 21.69 -32.14 -25.29
N ASP A 184 21.01 -32.78 -24.33
CA ASP A 184 19.81 -32.19 -23.70
C ASP A 184 20.16 -31.00 -22.82
N ARG A 185 21.28 -31.07 -22.08
CA ARG A 185 21.85 -29.96 -21.31
C ARG A 185 22.03 -28.74 -22.20
N ASP A 186 22.72 -28.89 -23.34
CA ASP A 186 23.00 -27.78 -24.25
C ASP A 186 21.72 -27.24 -24.89
N ALA A 187 20.78 -28.13 -25.26
CA ALA A 187 19.49 -27.72 -25.80
C ALA A 187 18.65 -26.92 -24.80
N ILE A 188 18.67 -27.28 -23.51
CA ILE A 188 17.97 -26.54 -22.44
C ILE A 188 18.70 -25.24 -22.12
N ALA A 189 20.03 -25.26 -22.02
CA ALA A 189 20.84 -24.08 -21.79
C ALA A 189 20.61 -23.02 -22.87
N LEU A 190 20.58 -23.42 -24.14
CA LEU A 190 20.31 -22.52 -25.26
C LEU A 190 18.88 -21.96 -25.23
N ARG A 191 17.90 -22.80 -24.90
CA ARG A 191 16.47 -22.42 -24.92
C ARG A 191 16.10 -21.50 -23.76
N GLU A 192 16.59 -21.80 -22.56
CA GLU A 192 16.13 -21.14 -21.34
C GLU A 192 17.18 -20.20 -20.72
N GLY A 193 18.43 -20.24 -21.21
CA GLY A 193 19.53 -19.47 -20.63
C GLY A 193 20.05 -20.01 -19.29
N ALA A 194 19.78 -21.29 -19.00
CA ALA A 194 20.25 -21.95 -17.78
C ALA A 194 21.76 -22.24 -17.85
N ILE A 195 22.46 -22.09 -16.73
CA ILE A 195 23.90 -22.35 -16.62
C ILE A 195 24.26 -23.50 -15.67
N ALA A 196 23.28 -24.02 -14.95
CA ALA A 196 23.46 -25.15 -14.04
C ALA A 196 22.17 -25.96 -13.87
N PHE A 197 22.33 -27.23 -13.46
CA PHE A 197 21.27 -28.21 -13.22
C PHE A 197 21.35 -28.77 -11.80
N GLU A 198 20.25 -28.71 -11.07
CA GLU A 198 20.13 -29.25 -9.70
C GLU A 198 18.71 -29.78 -9.43
N MET A 199 18.43 -30.30 -8.23
CA MET A 199 17.21 -31.09 -7.99
C MET A 199 16.33 -30.62 -6.83
N GLU A 200 16.68 -29.54 -6.12
CA GLU A 200 15.99 -29.14 -4.89
C GLU A 200 15.40 -27.74 -4.95
N GLY A 201 16.05 -26.82 -5.66
CA GLY A 201 15.80 -25.38 -5.65
C GLY A 201 14.36 -25.00 -5.91
N ALA A 202 13.72 -25.57 -6.94
CA ALA A 202 12.33 -25.26 -7.28
C ALA A 202 11.34 -25.60 -6.16
N GLY A 203 11.60 -26.65 -5.38
CA GLY A 203 10.72 -27.04 -4.26
C GLY A 203 10.75 -26.04 -3.09
N VAL A 204 11.86 -25.35 -2.89
CA VAL A 204 12.02 -24.35 -1.81
C VAL A 204 11.59 -22.96 -2.26
N TRP A 205 11.72 -22.67 -3.56
CA TRP A 205 11.60 -21.34 -4.15
C TRP A 205 10.25 -20.65 -3.91
N ASP A 206 9.15 -21.40 -3.94
CA ASP A 206 7.81 -20.85 -3.67
C ASP A 206 7.47 -20.71 -2.18
N THR A 207 8.29 -21.33 -1.31
CA THR A 207 8.02 -21.35 0.14
C THR A 207 8.73 -20.21 0.87
N PHE A 208 9.95 -19.84 0.46
CA PHE A 208 10.74 -18.79 1.11
C PHE A 208 11.38 -17.85 0.10
N PRO A 209 11.72 -16.59 0.48
CA PRO A 209 12.76 -15.86 -0.22
C PRO A 209 14.04 -16.70 -0.25
N CYS A 210 14.44 -17.15 -1.43
CA CYS A 210 15.44 -18.20 -1.60
C CYS A 210 16.57 -17.76 -2.53
N VAL A 211 17.80 -18.21 -2.21
CA VAL A 211 18.94 -18.19 -3.14
C VAL A 211 19.53 -19.59 -3.18
N VAL A 212 19.73 -20.11 -4.38
CA VAL A 212 20.39 -21.40 -4.62
C VAL A 212 21.88 -21.14 -4.87
N ILE A 213 22.75 -21.80 -4.12
CA ILE A 213 24.22 -21.70 -4.23
C ILE A 213 24.78 -23.10 -4.44
N LYS A 214 25.33 -23.38 -5.62
CA LYS A 214 25.75 -24.75 -5.98
C LYS A 214 27.18 -24.78 -6.51
N GLY A 215 27.97 -25.73 -6.05
CA GLY A 215 29.31 -25.99 -6.56
C GLY A 215 29.28 -26.96 -7.74
N ALA A 216 30.08 -26.69 -8.76
CA ALA A 216 30.17 -27.51 -9.96
C ALA A 216 30.91 -28.83 -9.68
N CYS A 217 30.20 -29.97 -9.74
CA CYS A 217 30.80 -31.30 -9.53
C CYS A 217 30.87 -32.16 -10.80
N ASP A 218 30.09 -31.83 -11.82
CA ASP A 218 30.14 -32.45 -13.15
C ASP A 218 29.60 -31.45 -14.20
N TYR A 219 29.62 -31.85 -15.47
CA TYR A 219 29.14 -31.02 -16.58
C TYR A 219 27.71 -31.34 -17.00
N ALA A 220 26.87 -31.88 -16.11
CA ALA A 220 25.49 -32.29 -16.43
C ALA A 220 25.43 -33.17 -17.69
N ASP A 221 26.38 -34.09 -17.84
CA ASP A 221 26.45 -35.05 -18.94
C ASP A 221 26.63 -36.47 -18.41
N SER A 222 26.90 -37.42 -19.32
CA SER A 222 27.03 -38.83 -18.95
C SER A 222 28.29 -39.16 -18.12
N HIS A 223 29.25 -38.23 -18.01
CA HIS A 223 30.53 -38.41 -17.34
C HIS A 223 30.47 -37.85 -15.91
N THR A 224 30.10 -38.69 -14.94
CA THR A 224 30.03 -38.26 -13.54
C THR A 224 31.42 -38.20 -12.91
N SER A 225 31.72 -37.13 -12.16
CA SER A 225 33.01 -36.96 -11.49
C SER A 225 32.88 -37.00 -9.96
N LYS A 226 32.84 -38.21 -9.38
CA LYS A 226 32.66 -38.40 -7.93
C LYS A 226 33.75 -37.74 -7.09
N SER A 227 34.98 -37.65 -7.61
CA SER A 227 36.12 -37.01 -6.91
C SER A 227 35.88 -35.53 -6.64
N TRP A 228 35.08 -34.85 -7.47
CA TRP A 228 34.82 -33.42 -7.34
C TRP A 228 33.71 -33.07 -6.36
N GLN A 229 32.84 -34.01 -5.99
CA GLN A 229 31.67 -33.69 -5.15
C GLN A 229 32.04 -33.08 -3.80
N ARG A 230 33.09 -33.60 -3.15
CA ARG A 230 33.55 -33.08 -1.84
C ARG A 230 34.11 -31.66 -1.96
N TYR A 231 35.00 -31.46 -2.94
CA TYR A 231 35.56 -30.15 -3.24
C TYR A 231 34.47 -29.13 -3.62
N ALA A 232 33.59 -29.49 -4.55
CA ALA A 232 32.48 -28.64 -5.00
C ALA A 232 31.52 -28.28 -3.85
N ALA A 233 31.18 -29.23 -2.99
CA ALA A 233 30.36 -28.98 -1.80
C ALA A 233 31.06 -28.01 -0.84
N ALA A 234 32.37 -28.16 -0.63
CA ALA A 234 33.16 -27.24 0.18
C ALA A 234 33.21 -25.84 -0.44
N THR A 235 33.38 -25.71 -1.75
CA THR A 235 33.34 -24.41 -2.42
C THR A 235 31.95 -23.76 -2.31
N ALA A 236 30.87 -24.53 -2.45
CA ALA A 236 29.51 -24.03 -2.27
C ALA A 236 29.27 -23.53 -0.83
N ALA A 237 29.75 -24.28 0.18
CA ALA A 237 29.66 -23.89 1.58
C ALA A 237 30.50 -22.65 1.91
N ALA A 238 31.72 -22.56 1.38
CA ALA A 238 32.57 -21.38 1.47
C ALA A 238 31.90 -20.15 0.84
N CYS A 239 31.27 -20.32 -0.33
CA CYS A 239 30.49 -19.29 -0.99
C CYS A 239 29.25 -18.89 -0.20
N MET A 240 28.51 -19.83 0.37
CA MET A 240 27.40 -19.52 1.27
C MET A 240 27.87 -18.66 2.45
N LYS A 241 28.97 -19.04 3.10
CA LYS A 241 29.51 -18.27 4.24
C LYS A 241 29.95 -16.86 3.82
N ALA A 242 30.62 -16.74 2.68
CA ALA A 242 31.01 -15.46 2.10
C ALA A 242 29.79 -14.60 1.73
N PHE A 243 28.78 -15.20 1.09
CA PHE A 243 27.52 -14.54 0.75
C PHE A 243 26.81 -13.98 1.98
N LEU A 244 26.73 -14.78 3.06
CA LEU A 244 26.11 -14.37 4.33
C LEU A 244 26.80 -13.16 4.98
N SER A 245 28.10 -12.94 4.73
CA SER A 245 28.79 -11.74 5.23
C SER A 245 28.29 -10.44 4.58
N HIS A 246 27.65 -10.54 3.42
CA HIS A 246 27.04 -9.42 2.71
C HIS A 246 25.51 -9.35 2.90
N TRP A 247 24.90 -10.43 3.40
CA TRP A 247 23.50 -10.44 3.75
C TRP A 247 23.30 -9.80 5.12
N VAL A 248 22.60 -8.66 5.14
CA VAL A 248 22.11 -8.06 6.37
C VAL A 248 20.61 -8.35 6.40
N PRO A 249 20.14 -9.30 7.23
CA PRO A 249 18.72 -9.45 7.48
C PRO A 249 18.18 -8.10 7.94
N SER A 250 17.00 -7.72 7.48
CA SER A 250 16.26 -6.51 7.89
C SER A 250 15.91 -6.48 9.40
N VAL A 251 16.57 -7.29 10.24
CA VAL A 251 16.36 -7.48 11.69
C VAL A 251 17.69 -7.52 12.48
N LEU A 252 18.88 -7.44 11.88
CA LEU A 252 20.16 -7.45 12.63
C LEU A 252 20.70 -6.05 13.03
N ALA A 253 19.82 -5.08 13.24
CA ALA A 253 20.11 -4.00 14.19
C ALA A 253 19.65 -4.46 15.58
N GLY A 254 20.40 -5.38 16.18
CA GLY A 254 20.28 -5.70 17.59
C GLY A 254 21.26 -6.79 18.02
N PRO A 255 22.24 -6.49 18.88
CA PRO A 255 22.64 -7.41 19.92
C PRO A 255 21.86 -7.08 21.21
N THR A 256 21.75 -8.09 22.06
CA THR A 256 21.49 -8.05 23.49
C THR A 256 21.97 -6.75 24.16
N GLN A 257 21.11 -5.74 24.12
CA GLN A 257 21.09 -4.61 25.02
C GLN A 257 19.68 -4.63 25.59
N THR A 258 19.57 -4.37 26.89
CA THR A 258 18.33 -3.87 27.48
C THR A 258 17.58 -3.05 26.44
N LEU A 259 16.34 -3.44 26.12
CA LEU A 259 15.44 -2.71 25.23
C LEU A 259 15.74 -1.22 25.38
N PRO A 260 16.01 -0.45 24.32
CA PRO A 260 15.70 0.95 24.46
C PRO A 260 14.19 0.93 24.72
N ALA A 261 13.80 1.16 25.98
CA ALA A 261 12.53 1.74 26.34
C ALA A 261 12.53 3.16 25.77
N GLY A 262 12.64 3.20 24.44
CA GLY A 262 12.83 4.35 23.62
C GLY A 262 11.52 4.64 22.93
N PRO A 263 11.26 5.91 22.66
CA PRO A 263 10.09 6.36 21.91
C PRO A 263 10.06 5.78 20.50
N TYR A 264 8.92 5.23 20.08
CA TYR A 264 8.70 4.74 18.72
C TYR A 264 8.02 5.81 17.87
N PHE A 265 8.48 6.04 16.63
CA PHE A 265 7.83 6.96 15.69
C PHE A 265 7.42 6.23 14.42
N VAL A 266 6.22 5.63 14.44
CA VAL A 266 5.65 4.83 13.34
C VAL A 266 4.64 5.69 12.58
N VAL A 267 5.14 6.63 11.78
CA VAL A 267 4.33 7.53 10.94
C VAL A 267 4.68 7.30 9.46
N PRO A 268 3.70 6.94 8.60
CA PRO A 268 3.96 6.55 7.21
C PRO A 268 4.19 7.75 6.26
N TYR A 269 4.00 8.97 6.76
CA TYR A 269 4.10 10.19 5.98
C TYR A 269 5.36 10.97 6.35
N PRO A 270 6.16 11.43 5.37
CA PRO A 270 7.27 12.33 5.66
C PRO A 270 6.78 13.68 6.16
N LYS A 271 7.64 14.41 6.87
CA LYS A 271 7.36 15.77 7.34
C LYS A 271 6.99 16.67 6.17
N ASN A 272 5.92 17.45 6.36
CA ASN A 272 5.50 18.40 5.36
C ASN A 272 6.21 19.75 5.57
N GLU A 273 7.31 19.96 4.85
CA GLU A 273 8.09 21.22 4.90
C GLU A 273 7.33 22.45 4.37
N THR A 274 6.24 22.25 3.61
CA THR A 274 5.39 23.34 3.09
C THR A 274 4.08 23.47 3.86
N PHE A 275 3.99 22.91 5.07
CA PHE A 275 2.83 23.06 5.93
C PHE A 275 2.78 24.50 6.45
N VAL A 276 1.60 25.13 6.41
CA VAL A 276 1.41 26.53 6.81
C VAL A 276 0.15 26.72 7.64
N GLY A 277 0.23 27.65 8.58
CA GLY A 277 -0.90 28.07 9.42
C GLY A 277 -1.47 26.96 10.29
N ARG A 278 -2.79 27.03 10.56
CA ARG A 278 -3.53 26.14 11.47
C ARG A 278 -3.05 26.20 12.93
N ASP A 279 -2.36 27.27 13.32
CA ASP A 279 -1.78 27.45 14.66
C ASP A 279 -2.83 27.35 15.76
N ALA A 280 -4.01 27.94 15.55
CA ALA A 280 -5.10 27.89 16.52
C ALA A 280 -5.60 26.45 16.77
N ILE A 281 -5.61 25.61 15.73
CA ILE A 281 -6.02 24.20 15.83
C ILE A 281 -4.94 23.40 16.53
N LEU A 282 -3.67 23.58 16.14
CA LEU A 282 -2.53 22.92 16.78
C LEU A 282 -2.45 23.26 18.28
N LYS A 283 -2.61 24.53 18.64
CA LYS A 283 -2.63 24.98 20.05
C LYS A 283 -3.77 24.31 20.83
N LYS A 284 -4.97 24.22 20.25
CA LYS A 284 -6.10 23.49 20.88
C LYS A 284 -5.79 22.02 21.09
N LEU A 285 -5.11 21.36 20.14
CA LEU A 285 -4.68 19.97 20.28
C LEU A 285 -3.70 19.81 21.45
N GLN A 286 -2.72 20.71 21.56
CA GLN A 286 -1.74 20.72 22.65
C GLN A 286 -2.41 20.83 24.03
N GLU A 287 -3.33 21.78 24.19
CA GLU A 287 -4.05 22.02 25.44
C GLU A 287 -4.90 20.81 25.86
N ARG A 288 -5.58 20.18 24.90
CA ARG A 288 -6.56 19.12 25.17
C ARG A 288 -5.96 17.73 25.30
N LEU A 289 -4.85 17.47 24.62
CA LEU A 289 -4.10 16.22 24.79
C LEU A 289 -3.26 16.21 26.07
N SER A 290 -3.20 17.32 26.82
CA SER A 290 -2.44 17.43 28.08
C SER A 290 -3.28 17.31 29.36
N THR A 291 -4.62 17.28 29.27
CA THR A 291 -5.52 17.57 30.42
C THR A 291 -6.32 16.38 30.98
N SER A 292 -6.29 15.19 30.36
CA SER A 292 -7.15 14.06 30.73
C SER A 292 -6.35 12.77 30.95
N SER A 293 -6.88 11.85 31.76
CA SER A 293 -6.29 10.53 32.04
C SER A 293 -6.13 9.68 30.78
N GLN A 294 -7.00 9.78 29.77
CA GLN A 294 -6.71 9.33 28.40
C GLN A 294 -7.41 10.28 27.42
N PRO A 295 -6.74 11.31 26.88
CA PRO A 295 -7.42 12.26 26.01
C PRO A 295 -7.66 11.60 24.65
N ARG A 296 -8.92 11.67 24.20
CA ARG A 296 -9.33 11.26 22.85
C ARG A 296 -9.91 12.47 22.15
N ILE A 297 -9.34 12.87 21.02
CA ILE A 297 -9.82 13.99 20.22
C ILE A 297 -10.11 13.49 18.81
N ALA A 298 -11.22 13.94 18.22
CA ALA A 298 -11.52 13.69 16.82
C ALA A 298 -11.54 15.00 16.03
N LEU A 299 -10.78 15.03 14.94
CA LEU A 299 -10.87 16.07 13.92
C LEU A 299 -11.82 15.59 12.84
N PHE A 300 -12.92 16.32 12.63
CA PHE A 300 -13.87 16.03 11.56
C PHE A 300 -14.02 17.19 10.58
N GLY A 301 -14.58 16.93 9.40
CA GLY A 301 -14.84 17.96 8.41
C GLY A 301 -14.77 17.45 6.98
N LEU A 302 -14.94 18.35 6.02
CA LEU A 302 -15.02 18.02 4.59
C LEU A 302 -13.76 17.27 4.07
N GLY A 303 -13.95 16.38 3.10
CA GLY A 303 -12.84 15.73 2.39
C GLY A 303 -11.91 16.75 1.75
N GLY A 304 -10.58 16.61 1.94
CA GLY A 304 -9.59 17.55 1.40
C GLY A 304 -9.34 18.83 2.22
N ILE A 305 -9.95 18.97 3.39
CA ILE A 305 -9.76 20.16 4.25
C ILE A 305 -8.41 20.20 5.01
N GLY A 306 -7.63 19.13 4.94
CA GLY A 306 -6.29 19.05 5.53
C GLY A 306 -6.18 18.36 6.90
N LYS A 307 -7.21 17.62 7.36
CA LYS A 307 -7.19 16.91 8.66
C LYS A 307 -5.93 16.05 8.87
N THR A 308 -5.65 15.14 7.93
CA THR A 308 -4.46 14.27 7.97
C THR A 308 -3.18 15.09 8.04
N GLN A 309 -3.08 16.20 7.29
CA GLN A 309 -1.89 17.06 7.30
C GLN A 309 -1.72 17.82 8.64
N ILE A 310 -2.81 18.25 9.27
CA ILE A 310 -2.77 18.85 10.62
C ILE A 310 -2.26 17.82 11.63
N VAL A 311 -2.74 16.58 11.56
CA VAL A 311 -2.30 15.52 12.47
C VAL A 311 -0.84 15.12 12.21
N THR A 312 -0.42 15.03 10.94
CA THR A 312 0.99 14.80 10.60
C THR A 312 1.88 15.92 11.13
N ALA A 313 1.51 17.19 10.95
CA ALA A 313 2.25 18.32 11.49
C ALA A 313 2.33 18.27 13.03
N TYR A 314 1.23 17.94 13.69
CA TYR A 314 1.20 17.75 15.15
C TYR A 314 2.09 16.59 15.60
N ALA A 315 2.08 15.47 14.89
CA ALA A 315 2.90 14.30 15.21
C ALA A 315 4.41 14.61 15.13
N TYR A 316 4.85 15.32 14.08
CA TYR A 316 6.24 15.76 13.96
C TYR A 316 6.62 16.79 15.03
N TRP A 317 5.76 17.78 15.29
CA TRP A 317 5.98 18.73 16.38
C TRP A 317 6.11 18.02 17.74
N LEU A 318 5.27 17.02 17.98
CA LEU A 318 5.27 16.25 19.22
C LEU A 318 6.56 15.43 19.37
N HIS A 319 7.01 14.78 18.30
CA HIS A 319 8.26 14.02 18.30
C HIS A 319 9.49 14.91 18.49
N GLU A 320 9.49 16.13 17.94
CA GLU A 320 10.57 17.11 18.11
C GLU A 320 10.57 17.73 19.51
N THR A 321 9.40 17.97 20.10
CA THR A 321 9.26 18.64 21.42
C THR A 321 9.40 17.66 22.58
N TYR A 322 8.88 16.45 22.43
CA TYR A 322 8.88 15.38 23.42
C TYR A 322 9.44 14.12 22.78
N PRO A 323 10.77 14.05 22.58
CA PRO A 323 11.41 12.91 21.96
C PRO A 323 10.98 11.61 22.61
N GLU A 324 10.82 11.57 23.95
CA GLU A 324 10.43 10.42 24.77
C GLU A 324 9.00 9.89 24.53
N MET A 325 8.16 10.59 23.77
CA MET A 325 6.81 10.12 23.44
C MET A 325 6.79 9.30 22.16
N SER A 326 6.10 8.15 22.22
CA SER A 326 5.87 7.32 21.04
C SER A 326 4.67 7.83 20.22
N VAL A 327 4.75 7.76 18.89
CA VAL A 327 3.66 8.08 17.97
C VAL A 327 3.40 6.88 17.06
N PHE A 328 2.17 6.41 17.05
CA PHE A 328 1.71 5.29 16.23
C PHE A 328 0.63 5.74 15.26
N TRP A 329 0.74 5.33 14.01
CA TRP A 329 -0.24 5.67 12.97
C TRP A 329 -1.03 4.44 12.53
N VAL A 330 -2.36 4.56 12.58
CA VAL A 330 -3.31 3.50 12.24
C VAL A 330 -4.25 3.99 11.14
N HIS A 331 -4.18 3.38 9.96
CA HIS A 331 -5.15 3.64 8.89
C HIS A 331 -6.43 2.87 9.12
N ALA A 332 -7.54 3.57 9.30
CA ALA A 332 -8.83 2.98 9.66
C ALA A 332 -9.91 3.16 8.58
N SER A 333 -9.50 3.30 7.32
CA SER A 333 -10.42 3.35 6.17
C SER A 333 -11.08 2.00 5.87
N SER A 334 -10.52 0.90 6.38
CA SER A 334 -11.11 -0.45 6.35
C SER A 334 -10.52 -1.31 7.47
N ALA A 335 -11.22 -2.40 7.83
CA ALA A 335 -10.74 -3.35 8.84
C ALA A 335 -9.38 -3.99 8.46
N GLU A 336 -9.17 -4.24 7.17
CA GLU A 336 -7.92 -4.82 6.66
C GLU A 336 -6.73 -3.86 6.83
N ARG A 337 -6.89 -2.58 6.47
CA ARG A 337 -5.85 -1.56 6.65
C ARG A 337 -5.55 -1.31 8.13
N PHE A 338 -6.55 -1.41 8.99
CA PHE A 338 -6.38 -1.33 10.44
C PHE A 338 -5.51 -2.48 10.96
N ARG A 339 -5.79 -3.72 10.54
CA ARG A 339 -4.98 -4.91 10.88
C ARG A 339 -3.55 -4.79 10.37
N GLN A 340 -3.36 -4.34 9.14
CA GLN A 340 -2.03 -4.13 8.56
C GLN A 340 -1.22 -3.07 9.34
N ALA A 341 -1.87 -1.99 9.79
CA ALA A 341 -1.22 -0.98 10.62
C ALA A 341 -0.83 -1.54 11.99
N TYR A 342 -1.71 -2.31 12.64
CA TYR A 342 -1.40 -2.99 13.90
C TYR A 342 -0.27 -4.01 13.74
N ALA A 343 -0.26 -4.79 12.65
CA ALA A 343 0.84 -5.71 12.34
C ALA A 343 2.17 -4.99 12.10
N THR A 344 2.12 -3.75 11.59
CA THR A 344 3.30 -2.91 11.43
C THR A 344 3.78 -2.38 12.78
N ILE A 345 2.88 -1.83 13.61
CA ILE A 345 3.20 -1.42 14.99
C ILE A 345 3.81 -2.58 15.76
N ALA A 346 3.21 -3.77 15.66
CA ALA A 346 3.68 -4.95 16.35
C ALA A 346 5.12 -5.30 15.95
N ARG A 347 5.41 -5.36 14.65
CA ARG A 347 6.74 -5.66 14.11
C ARG A 347 7.79 -4.61 14.48
N GLU A 348 7.49 -3.33 14.29
CA GLU A 348 8.40 -2.20 14.57
C GLU A 348 8.69 -2.06 16.07
N CYS A 349 7.71 -2.37 16.92
CA CYS A 349 7.85 -2.25 18.38
C CYS A 349 8.23 -3.56 19.08
N HIS A 350 8.49 -4.62 18.31
CA HIS A 350 8.80 -5.95 18.82
C HIS A 350 7.82 -6.44 19.90
N VAL A 351 6.52 -6.31 19.63
CA VAL A 351 5.46 -6.66 20.59
C VAL A 351 5.57 -8.15 20.97
N PRO A 352 5.71 -8.50 22.26
CA PRO A 352 5.82 -9.89 22.69
C PRO A 352 4.58 -10.70 22.31
N GLY A 353 4.77 -11.92 21.81
CA GLY A 353 3.69 -12.80 21.35
C GLY A 353 3.46 -12.78 19.83
N LEU A 354 4.23 -12.00 19.07
CA LEU A 354 4.20 -11.99 17.60
C LEU A 354 4.59 -13.31 16.93
N ASP A 355 5.32 -14.16 17.65
CA ASP A 355 5.78 -15.46 17.14
C ASP A 355 4.69 -16.55 17.20
N ASP A 356 3.55 -16.27 17.84
CA ASP A 356 2.40 -17.17 17.91
C ASP A 356 1.47 -16.95 16.70
N PRO A 357 1.34 -17.92 15.77
CA PRO A 357 0.53 -17.78 14.56
C PRO A 357 -0.99 -17.74 14.83
N GLU A 358 -1.45 -18.19 16.00
CA GLU A 358 -2.85 -18.14 16.40
C GLU A 358 -3.21 -16.86 17.18
N ALA A 359 -2.22 -16.01 17.49
CA ALA A 359 -2.44 -14.83 18.28
C ALA A 359 -3.15 -13.72 17.48
N ASP A 360 -4.24 -13.19 18.03
CA ASP A 360 -4.89 -12.00 17.48
C ASP A 360 -3.99 -10.78 17.66
N ILE A 361 -3.32 -10.38 16.57
CA ILE A 361 -2.42 -9.22 16.50
C ILE A 361 -3.09 -7.96 17.05
N LEU A 362 -4.40 -7.78 16.84
CA LEU A 362 -5.13 -6.62 17.35
C LEU A 362 -5.19 -6.61 18.87
N ALA A 363 -5.49 -7.77 19.46
CA ALA A 363 -5.53 -7.95 20.91
C ALA A 363 -4.14 -7.82 21.53
N LEU A 364 -3.09 -8.36 20.89
CA LEU A 364 -1.71 -8.29 21.36
C LEU A 364 -1.20 -6.85 21.46
N VAL A 365 -1.33 -6.07 20.39
CA VAL A 365 -0.87 -4.66 20.37
C VAL A 365 -1.67 -3.83 21.37
N LYS A 366 -2.99 -4.06 21.48
CA LYS A 366 -3.81 -3.42 22.50
C LYS A 366 -3.26 -3.70 23.89
N ALA A 367 -3.12 -4.98 24.25
CA ALA A 367 -2.64 -5.37 25.57
C ALA A 367 -1.23 -4.82 25.85
N TRP A 368 -0.36 -4.74 24.84
CA TRP A 368 0.99 -4.19 24.96
C TRP A 368 1.00 -2.68 25.23
N LEU A 369 0.12 -1.90 24.57
CA LEU A 369 -0.01 -0.45 24.79
C LEU A 369 -0.66 -0.10 26.14
N GLU A 370 -1.44 -1.02 26.70
CA GLU A 370 -2.13 -0.88 27.99
C GLU A 370 -1.25 -1.22 29.20
N ARG A 371 -0.06 -1.79 28.99
CA ARG A 371 0.89 -2.11 30.08
C ARG A 371 1.38 -0.86 30.80
N THR A 372 1.45 -0.93 32.13
CA THR A 372 1.80 0.18 33.04
C THR A 372 3.24 0.69 32.94
N HIS A 373 4.16 -0.10 32.41
CA HIS A 373 5.57 0.26 32.24
C HIS A 373 5.88 0.88 30.87
N GLN A 374 4.87 1.13 30.03
CA GLN A 374 5.08 1.80 28.75
C GLN A 374 5.24 3.30 28.93
N GLY A 375 6.13 3.89 28.13
CA GLY A 375 6.23 5.34 28.00
C GLY A 375 4.94 5.96 27.46
N ARG A 376 4.85 7.29 27.53
CA ARG A 376 3.69 8.00 26.99
C ARG A 376 3.62 7.82 25.48
N TRP A 377 2.39 7.66 24.96
CA TRP A 377 2.20 7.44 23.53
C TRP A 377 0.98 8.18 22.97
N LEU A 378 1.03 8.49 21.68
CA LEU A 378 -0.06 8.99 20.86
C LEU A 378 -0.39 7.98 19.75
N MET A 379 -1.65 7.57 19.65
CA MET A 379 -2.15 6.80 18.52
C MET A 379 -3.00 7.70 17.63
N VAL A 380 -2.61 7.81 16.36
CA VAL A 380 -3.39 8.47 15.32
C VAL A 380 -4.25 7.42 14.61
N VAL A 381 -5.57 7.60 14.62
CA VAL A 381 -6.52 6.78 13.87
C VAL A 381 -7.02 7.60 12.67
N ASP A 382 -6.43 7.37 11.50
CA ASP A 382 -6.64 8.20 10.31
C ASP A 382 -7.69 7.61 9.36
N ASN A 383 -8.52 8.47 8.76
CA ASN A 383 -9.61 8.14 7.84
C ASN A 383 -10.66 7.17 8.43
N ALA A 384 -11.04 7.39 9.70
CA ALA A 384 -12.09 6.64 10.38
C ALA A 384 -13.50 7.08 9.90
N ASP A 385 -13.83 6.80 8.64
CA ASP A 385 -15.06 7.32 8.01
C ASP A 385 -16.26 6.37 8.13
N ASP A 386 -16.02 5.06 8.23
CA ASP A 386 -17.07 4.04 8.19
C ASP A 386 -17.46 3.53 9.59
N LYS A 387 -18.66 3.88 10.04
CA LYS A 387 -19.20 3.43 11.34
C LYS A 387 -19.28 1.89 11.45
N GLN A 388 -19.63 1.18 10.37
CA GLN A 388 -19.83 -0.28 10.38
C GLN A 388 -18.52 -1.03 10.63
N VAL A 389 -17.40 -0.47 10.17
CA VAL A 389 -16.06 -1.03 10.42
C VAL A 389 -15.74 -1.04 11.91
N PHE A 390 -16.14 0.01 12.64
CA PHE A 390 -15.87 0.18 14.06
C PHE A 390 -16.91 -0.47 14.98
N TYR A 391 -18.18 -0.48 14.55
CA TYR A 391 -19.31 -1.00 15.31
C TYR A 391 -20.20 -1.83 14.39
N THR A 392 -20.14 -3.15 14.50
CA THR A 392 -21.15 -4.04 13.91
C THR A 392 -22.48 -3.75 14.60
N LEU A 393 -23.52 -3.44 13.83
CA LEU A 393 -24.88 -3.36 14.35
C LEU A 393 -25.43 -4.79 14.47
N PRO A 394 -26.20 -5.14 15.52
CA PRO A 394 -26.94 -6.39 15.52
C PRO A 394 -27.90 -6.39 14.33
N GLU A 395 -27.80 -7.35 13.43
CA GLU A 395 -28.85 -7.58 12.45
C GLU A 395 -29.96 -8.38 13.13
N ASP A 396 -31.18 -7.82 13.12
CA ASP A 396 -32.41 -8.56 13.39
C ASP A 396 -32.61 -9.55 12.24
N GLU A 397 -32.18 -10.81 12.41
CA GLU A 397 -32.86 -11.98 11.84
C GLU A 397 -32.34 -13.27 12.49
N GLY A 398 -33.27 -14.13 12.89
CA GLY A 398 -33.05 -15.24 13.80
C GLY A 398 -32.11 -16.33 13.29
N GLY A 399 -31.19 -16.76 14.15
CA GLY A 399 -30.38 -17.95 13.90
C GLY A 399 -29.19 -18.10 14.85
N SER A 400 -29.41 -18.79 15.98
CA SER A 400 -28.42 -19.54 16.77
C SER A 400 -27.09 -18.86 17.17
N SER A 401 -27.00 -18.59 18.47
CA SER A 401 -25.80 -18.29 19.29
C SER A 401 -25.24 -16.86 19.20
N PRO A 402 -25.07 -16.14 20.33
CA PRO A 402 -24.43 -14.82 20.35
C PRO A 402 -22.93 -14.98 20.09
N SER A 403 -22.53 -14.96 18.81
CA SER A 403 -21.13 -15.01 18.42
C SER A 403 -20.52 -13.60 18.40
N GLN A 404 -19.75 -13.31 19.44
CA GLN A 404 -18.72 -12.26 19.55
C GLN A 404 -19.04 -10.84 19.03
N ASP A 405 -19.69 -10.06 19.87
CA ASP A 405 -19.89 -8.60 19.72
C ASP A 405 -18.60 -7.79 19.49
N GLY A 406 -18.67 -6.82 18.57
CA GLY A 406 -17.85 -5.61 18.53
C GLY A 406 -16.88 -5.50 17.34
N GLY A 407 -17.08 -4.48 16.48
CA GLY A 407 -16.17 -4.12 15.39
C GLY A 407 -14.79 -3.63 15.87
N ILE A 408 -13.96 -3.07 14.99
CA ILE A 408 -12.53 -2.81 15.31
C ILE A 408 -12.30 -1.80 16.44
N ALA A 409 -13.31 -1.03 16.85
CA ALA A 409 -13.20 -0.07 17.95
C ALA A 409 -12.78 -0.70 19.28
N ARG A 410 -13.14 -1.97 19.53
CA ARG A 410 -12.77 -2.71 20.75
C ARG A 410 -11.26 -2.90 20.90
N PHE A 411 -10.52 -2.80 19.80
CA PHE A 411 -9.07 -2.95 19.78
C PHE A 411 -8.31 -1.63 20.01
N LEU A 412 -9.03 -0.51 20.17
CA LEU A 412 -8.41 0.75 20.56
C LEU A 412 -7.98 0.69 22.04
N PRO A 413 -6.70 0.98 22.36
CA PRO A 413 -6.20 0.81 23.73
C PRO A 413 -6.83 1.79 24.72
N GLU A 414 -6.98 1.34 25.95
CA GLU A 414 -7.46 2.10 27.11
C GLU A 414 -6.34 2.20 28.15
N SER A 415 -5.63 3.32 28.15
CA SER A 415 -4.41 3.49 28.94
C SER A 415 -4.32 4.91 29.52
N PRO A 416 -3.94 5.08 30.80
CA PRO A 416 -3.77 6.39 31.43
C PRO A 416 -2.55 7.17 30.92
N HIS A 417 -1.64 6.51 30.19
CA HIS A 417 -0.43 7.07 29.60
C HIS A 417 -0.53 7.20 28.07
N GLY A 418 -1.68 6.88 27.50
CA GLY A 418 -1.96 6.96 26.06
C GLY A 418 -2.84 8.14 25.68
N SER A 419 -2.74 8.58 24.43
CA SER A 419 -3.63 9.57 23.81
C SER A 419 -4.09 9.07 22.46
N ILE A 420 -5.33 9.38 22.06
CA ILE A 420 -5.86 8.99 20.74
C ILE A 420 -6.32 10.23 19.97
N LEU A 421 -5.83 10.38 18.75
CA LEU A 421 -6.21 11.44 17.83
C LEU A 421 -6.82 10.83 16.57
N VAL A 422 -8.07 11.15 16.30
CA VAL A 422 -8.85 10.58 15.19
C VAL A 422 -9.00 11.60 14.08
N THR A 423 -8.86 11.18 12.82
CA THR A 423 -9.35 11.96 11.67
C THR A 423 -10.52 11.23 11.03
N THR A 424 -11.58 11.97 10.72
CA THR A 424 -12.79 11.41 10.08
C THR A 424 -13.49 12.46 9.24
N ARG A 425 -14.27 12.05 8.25
CA ARG A 425 -15.22 12.91 7.56
C ARG A 425 -16.57 12.93 8.26
N ASP A 426 -16.88 11.92 9.06
CA ASP A 426 -18.17 11.74 9.72
C ASP A 426 -18.09 12.16 11.20
N ARG A 427 -18.78 13.26 11.53
CA ARG A 427 -18.93 13.73 12.91
C ARG A 427 -19.45 12.64 13.86
N GLN A 428 -20.37 11.78 13.42
CA GLN A 428 -20.94 10.72 14.26
C GLN A 428 -19.86 9.72 14.68
N VAL A 429 -19.00 9.31 13.75
CA VAL A 429 -17.86 8.42 14.07
C VAL A 429 -16.89 9.11 15.04
N GLY A 430 -16.63 10.40 14.84
CA GLY A 430 -15.82 11.20 15.77
C GLY A 430 -16.39 11.21 17.20
N VAL A 431 -17.71 11.38 17.36
CA VAL A 431 -18.38 11.32 18.68
C VAL A 431 -18.26 9.93 19.30
N LEU A 432 -18.42 8.87 18.51
CA LEU A 432 -18.33 7.49 19.00
C LEU A 432 -16.91 7.15 19.49
N LEU A 433 -15.89 7.45 18.69
CA LEU A 433 -14.49 7.16 19.02
C LEU A 433 -13.93 8.03 20.16
N THR A 434 -14.58 9.15 20.46
CA THR A 434 -14.30 10.01 21.62
C THR A 434 -15.16 9.68 22.84
N LYS A 435 -15.80 8.49 22.86
CA LYS A 435 -16.66 8.01 23.96
C LYS A 435 -17.81 8.97 24.30
N GLY A 436 -18.46 9.53 23.27
CA GLY A 436 -19.61 10.42 23.40
C GLY A 436 -19.27 11.86 23.81
N ARG A 437 -17.99 12.21 23.97
CA ARG A 437 -17.55 13.54 24.41
C ARG A 437 -17.59 14.53 23.25
N THR A 438 -18.73 15.17 23.05
CA THR A 438 -18.92 16.16 21.97
C THR A 438 -17.91 17.31 21.98
N ARG A 439 -17.48 17.76 23.17
CA ARG A 439 -16.43 18.78 23.30
C ARG A 439 -15.06 18.34 22.78
N ALA A 440 -14.83 17.04 22.63
CA ALA A 440 -13.58 16.49 22.12
C ALA A 440 -13.61 16.26 20.59
N VAL A 441 -14.69 16.67 19.92
CA VAL A 441 -14.86 16.55 18.48
C VAL A 441 -14.75 17.96 17.87
N GLU A 442 -13.67 18.21 17.16
CA GLU A 442 -13.33 19.52 16.58
C GLU A 442 -13.58 19.53 15.07
N GLU A 443 -14.40 20.48 14.61
CA GLU A 443 -14.64 20.69 13.19
C GLU A 443 -13.49 21.47 12.56
N ILE A 444 -12.91 20.92 11.50
CA ILE A 444 -11.89 21.59 10.71
C ILE A 444 -12.58 22.31 9.56
N CYS A 445 -12.57 23.63 9.65
CA CYS A 445 -13.08 24.53 8.63
C CYS A 445 -12.06 24.79 7.51
N LYS A 446 -12.51 25.46 6.45
CA LYS A 446 -11.63 26.01 5.40
C LYS A 446 -10.53 26.90 5.97
N MET A 447 -9.47 27.08 5.20
CA MET A 447 -8.41 28.02 5.58
C MET A 447 -8.96 29.43 5.61
N ASP A 448 -8.41 30.27 6.47
CA ASP A 448 -8.62 31.71 6.33
C ASP A 448 -7.84 32.25 5.13
N LYS A 449 -8.04 33.53 4.81
CA LYS A 449 -7.37 34.19 3.70
C LYS A 449 -5.84 34.14 3.84
N ARG A 450 -5.33 34.45 5.05
CA ARG A 450 -3.88 34.50 5.31
C ARG A 450 -3.25 33.12 5.17
N GLU A 451 -3.86 32.11 5.77
CA GLU A 451 -3.45 30.71 5.69
C GLU A 451 -3.42 30.23 4.22
N SER A 452 -4.46 30.55 3.45
CA SER A 452 -4.56 30.15 2.04
C SER A 452 -3.54 30.84 1.15
N ASP A 453 -3.33 32.15 1.35
CA ASP A 453 -2.36 32.93 0.57
C ASP A 453 -0.93 32.43 0.86
N GLN A 454 -0.63 32.07 2.11
CA GLN A 454 0.64 31.42 2.47
C GLN A 454 0.83 30.07 1.79
N LEU A 455 -0.23 29.24 1.73
CA LEU A 455 -0.16 27.92 1.11
C LEU A 455 0.10 28.02 -0.40
N VAL A 456 -0.59 28.93 -1.09
CA VAL A 456 -0.40 29.16 -2.53
C VAL A 456 1.00 29.68 -2.81
N ARG A 457 1.52 30.63 -2.01
CA ARG A 457 2.90 31.12 -2.16
C ARG A 457 3.92 30.00 -1.98
N ALA A 458 3.77 29.17 -0.96
CA ALA A 458 4.69 28.05 -0.71
C ALA A 458 4.64 26.99 -1.82
N THR A 459 3.49 26.82 -2.49
CA THR A 459 3.32 25.79 -3.54
C THR A 459 3.69 26.27 -4.94
N LEU A 460 3.54 27.58 -5.21
CA LEU A 460 3.96 28.27 -6.44
C LEU A 460 5.35 28.89 -6.33
N ASP A 461 6.16 28.46 -5.35
CA ASP A 461 7.52 28.97 -5.16
C ASP A 461 8.34 28.87 -6.48
N GLY A 462 9.06 29.95 -6.79
CA GLY A 462 9.80 30.12 -8.04
C GLY A 462 9.00 30.67 -9.24
N LEU A 463 7.71 30.96 -9.11
CA LEU A 463 6.91 31.66 -10.14
C LEU A 463 6.64 33.12 -9.74
N GLU A 464 6.73 34.04 -10.70
CA GLU A 464 6.30 35.43 -10.50
C GLU A 464 4.77 35.50 -10.46
N VAL A 465 4.21 35.66 -9.26
CA VAL A 465 2.77 35.77 -9.03
C VAL A 465 2.47 36.98 -8.18
N THR A 466 1.49 37.79 -8.59
CA THR A 466 1.07 38.98 -7.85
C THR A 466 0.21 38.64 -6.63
N VAL A 467 0.17 39.55 -5.64
CA VAL A 467 -0.69 39.39 -4.45
C VAL A 467 -2.18 39.31 -4.84
N ASP A 468 -2.59 40.05 -5.87
CA ASP A 468 -3.97 40.06 -6.36
C ASP A 468 -4.35 38.74 -7.04
N GLU A 469 -3.45 38.15 -7.82
CA GLU A 469 -3.67 36.83 -8.42
C GLU A 469 -3.81 35.73 -7.36
N ILE A 470 -2.99 35.77 -6.31
CA ILE A 470 -3.10 34.84 -5.18
C ILE A 470 -4.45 35.03 -4.48
N SER A 471 -4.81 36.26 -4.13
CA SER A 471 -6.07 36.55 -3.44
C SER A 471 -7.30 36.16 -4.29
N LEU A 472 -7.22 36.30 -5.62
CA LEU A 472 -8.29 35.91 -6.52
C LEU A 472 -8.39 34.38 -6.61
N LEU A 473 -7.26 33.69 -6.75
CA LEU A 473 -7.20 32.23 -6.78
C LEU A 473 -7.72 31.59 -5.48
N THR A 474 -7.27 32.08 -4.33
CA THR A 474 -7.68 31.55 -3.01
C THR A 474 -9.16 31.75 -2.77
N SER A 475 -9.69 32.93 -3.12
CA SER A 475 -11.13 33.20 -3.06
C SER A 475 -11.93 32.33 -4.03
N ARG A 476 -11.42 32.05 -5.24
CA ARG A 476 -12.17 31.30 -6.26
C ARG A 476 -12.30 29.82 -5.93
N LEU A 477 -11.29 29.27 -5.27
CA LEU A 477 -11.26 27.90 -4.78
C LEU A 477 -11.77 27.77 -3.34
N GLU A 478 -12.48 28.80 -2.87
CA GLU A 478 -13.16 28.89 -1.56
C GLU A 478 -12.26 28.52 -0.37
N TYR A 479 -10.97 28.84 -0.46
CA TYR A 479 -9.97 28.60 0.61
C TYR A 479 -9.86 27.11 1.02
N LEU A 480 -10.15 26.19 0.09
CA LEU A 480 -10.06 24.75 0.31
C LEU A 480 -8.63 24.25 0.02
N PRO A 481 -7.87 23.75 1.02
CA PRO A 481 -6.45 23.43 0.85
C PRO A 481 -6.14 22.50 -0.31
N LEU A 482 -6.91 21.41 -0.45
CA LEU A 482 -6.69 20.45 -1.53
C LEU A 482 -6.91 21.06 -2.92
N ALA A 483 -7.93 21.92 -3.08
CA ALA A 483 -8.18 22.59 -4.35
C ALA A 483 -7.07 23.59 -4.69
N LEU A 484 -6.53 24.29 -3.68
CA LEU A 484 -5.41 25.21 -3.84
C LEU A 484 -4.13 24.48 -4.29
N VAL A 485 -3.79 23.38 -3.61
CA VAL A 485 -2.60 22.58 -3.96
C VAL A 485 -2.75 21.96 -5.35
N GLN A 486 -3.94 21.46 -5.70
CA GLN A 486 -4.23 20.89 -7.02
C GLN A 486 -4.11 21.97 -8.11
N ALA A 487 -4.66 23.16 -7.88
CA ALA A 487 -4.54 24.28 -8.81
C ALA A 487 -3.08 24.72 -8.99
N ALA A 488 -2.33 24.84 -7.88
CA ALA A 488 -0.92 25.22 -7.93
C ALA A 488 -0.08 24.18 -8.69
N ALA A 489 -0.33 22.88 -8.47
CA ALA A 489 0.31 21.81 -9.23
C ALA A 489 -0.01 21.89 -10.73
N TYR A 490 -1.28 22.11 -11.09
CA TYR A 490 -1.70 22.28 -12.49
C TYR A 490 -0.97 23.46 -13.16
N ILE A 491 -0.94 24.61 -12.49
CA ILE A 491 -0.29 25.83 -12.95
C ILE A 491 1.19 25.57 -13.24
N ARG A 492 1.89 24.91 -12.31
CA ARG A 492 3.31 24.57 -12.44
C ARG A 492 3.59 23.59 -13.56
N MET A 493 2.87 22.48 -13.61
CA MET A 493 3.11 21.43 -14.62
C MET A 493 2.89 21.92 -16.05
N ASN A 494 1.96 22.86 -16.23
CA ASN A 494 1.64 23.43 -17.55
C ASN A 494 2.36 24.75 -17.83
N VAL A 495 3.24 25.21 -16.93
CA VAL A 495 3.94 26.51 -17.02
C VAL A 495 2.96 27.64 -17.39
N MET A 496 1.84 27.68 -16.65
CA MET A 496 0.69 28.51 -16.95
C MET A 496 0.66 29.76 -16.06
N ALA A 497 0.20 30.90 -16.58
CA ALA A 497 -0.09 32.06 -15.73
C ALA A 497 -1.34 31.83 -14.85
N VAL A 498 -1.35 32.36 -13.62
CA VAL A 498 -2.50 32.21 -12.70
C VAL A 498 -3.78 32.79 -13.31
N SER A 499 -3.68 33.94 -13.96
CA SER A 499 -4.77 34.56 -14.73
C SER A 499 -5.36 33.62 -15.79
N ARG A 500 -4.52 32.85 -16.50
CA ARG A 500 -4.97 31.88 -17.51
C ARG A 500 -5.70 30.70 -16.87
N TYR A 501 -5.22 30.21 -15.73
CA TYR A 501 -5.92 29.16 -14.97
C TYR A 501 -7.31 29.62 -14.52
N LEU A 502 -7.40 30.84 -13.99
CA LEU A 502 -8.67 31.44 -13.57
C LEU A 502 -9.66 31.58 -14.74
N GLN A 503 -9.20 31.97 -15.92
CA GLN A 503 -10.03 31.99 -17.13
C GLN A 503 -10.58 30.60 -17.48
N LEU A 504 -9.77 29.55 -17.37
CA LEU A 504 -10.24 28.18 -17.62
C LEU A 504 -11.26 27.72 -16.56
N LEU A 505 -11.02 28.07 -15.29
CA LEU A 505 -11.91 27.76 -14.18
C LEU A 505 -13.27 28.45 -14.32
N ASP A 506 -13.29 29.70 -14.80
CA ASP A 506 -14.51 30.51 -14.94
C ASP A 506 -15.21 30.34 -16.30
N LYS A 507 -14.62 29.61 -17.25
CA LYS A 507 -15.17 29.44 -18.60
C LYS A 507 -16.55 28.76 -18.61
N SER A 508 -16.71 27.70 -17.83
CA SER A 508 -18.00 27.06 -17.54
C SER A 508 -17.88 26.09 -16.37
N ASP A 509 -19.01 25.72 -15.76
CA ASP A 509 -19.07 24.69 -14.71
C ASP A 509 -18.40 23.38 -15.17
N HIS A 510 -18.56 23.01 -16.45
CA HIS A 510 -17.90 21.85 -17.04
C HIS A 510 -16.37 21.95 -17.02
N HIS A 511 -15.79 23.09 -17.45
CA HIS A 511 -14.34 23.27 -17.46
C HIS A 511 -13.76 23.29 -16.04
N GLY A 512 -14.44 23.96 -15.10
CA GLY A 512 -14.03 23.94 -13.69
C GLY A 512 -14.06 22.54 -13.10
N LEU A 513 -15.08 21.75 -13.43
CA LEU A 513 -15.18 20.35 -13.02
C LEU A 513 -14.10 19.46 -13.62
N GLU A 514 -13.76 19.66 -14.89
CA GLU A 514 -12.67 18.94 -15.54
C GLU A 514 -11.34 19.20 -14.81
N LEU A 515 -11.03 20.46 -14.52
CA LEU A 515 -9.83 20.84 -13.77
C LEU A 515 -9.78 20.21 -12.37
N LEU A 516 -10.91 20.22 -11.64
CA LEU A 516 -11.03 19.64 -10.30
C LEU A 516 -11.03 18.11 -10.28
N SER A 517 -11.23 17.47 -11.44
CA SER A 517 -11.25 16.02 -11.59
C SER A 517 -9.94 15.42 -12.12
N LYS A 518 -9.01 16.25 -12.61
CA LYS A 518 -7.71 15.76 -13.06
C LYS A 518 -6.88 15.26 -11.87
N GLU A 519 -6.40 14.03 -11.97
CA GLU A 519 -5.47 13.45 -11.01
C GLU A 519 -4.06 13.95 -11.30
N PHE A 520 -3.35 14.32 -10.23
CA PHE A 520 -1.96 14.75 -10.31
C PHE A 520 -1.21 14.13 -9.18
N ASP A 521 -0.13 13.42 -9.51
CA ASP A 521 0.82 12.81 -8.58
C ASP A 521 1.48 13.88 -7.71
N THR A 522 0.72 14.33 -6.72
CA THR A 522 1.28 15.00 -5.56
C THR A 522 1.82 13.89 -4.69
N ILE A 523 3.13 13.91 -4.45
CA ILE A 523 4.00 12.92 -3.77
C ILE A 523 3.54 12.58 -2.31
N ARG A 524 2.32 12.92 -1.90
CA ARG A 524 1.96 13.25 -0.52
C ARG A 524 0.69 12.56 -0.01
N ARG A 525 0.08 11.65 -0.78
CA ARG A 525 -1.05 10.82 -0.33
C ARG A 525 -0.68 9.34 -0.37
N ASP A 526 -1.35 8.58 0.48
CA ASP A 526 -1.38 7.12 0.40
C ASP A 526 -1.89 6.68 -0.98
N SER A 527 -1.24 5.67 -1.56
CA SER A 527 -1.44 5.19 -2.93
C SER A 527 -2.86 4.67 -3.20
N GLY A 528 -3.68 4.46 -2.16
CA GLY A 528 -5.07 4.04 -2.27
C GLY A 528 -6.13 5.14 -2.17
N THR A 529 -5.77 6.42 -2.01
CA THR A 529 -6.75 7.53 -1.95
C THR A 529 -6.73 8.39 -3.21
N PRO A 530 -7.90 8.70 -3.83
CA PRO A 530 -7.94 9.54 -5.02
C PRO A 530 -7.31 10.91 -4.75
N GLN A 531 -6.47 11.40 -5.66
CA GLN A 531 -5.72 12.65 -5.47
C GLN A 531 -6.56 13.89 -5.84
N ALA A 532 -7.55 13.74 -6.71
CA ALA A 532 -8.44 14.83 -7.12
C ALA A 532 -9.49 15.18 -6.04
N VAL A 533 -9.80 16.47 -5.90
CA VAL A 533 -10.86 16.97 -5.01
C VAL A 533 -12.20 16.32 -5.35
N ALA A 534 -12.57 16.31 -6.64
CA ALA A 534 -13.85 15.76 -7.08
C ALA A 534 -13.98 14.27 -6.76
N ALA A 535 -12.93 13.47 -7.01
CA ALA A 535 -12.91 12.05 -6.70
C ALA A 535 -13.02 11.78 -5.19
N THR A 536 -12.36 12.60 -4.36
CA THR A 536 -12.45 12.52 -2.89
C THR A 536 -13.90 12.67 -2.42
N TRP A 537 -14.68 13.60 -2.99
CA TRP A 537 -16.07 13.81 -2.62
C TRP A 537 -17.02 12.78 -3.22
N ILE A 538 -16.78 12.32 -4.46
CA ILE A 538 -17.57 11.25 -5.07
C ILE A 538 -17.54 9.97 -4.21
N LEU A 539 -16.40 9.63 -3.60
CA LEU A 539 -16.34 8.52 -2.64
C LEU A 539 -17.23 8.74 -1.42
N SER A 540 -17.25 9.96 -0.87
CA SER A 540 -18.13 10.30 0.26
C SER A 540 -19.60 10.30 -0.15
N PHE A 541 -19.94 10.69 -1.39
CA PHE A 541 -21.32 10.59 -1.91
C PHE A 541 -21.79 9.15 -1.98
N LYS A 542 -20.97 8.24 -2.53
CA LYS A 542 -21.25 6.80 -2.55
C LYS A 542 -21.45 6.23 -1.14
N HIS A 543 -20.64 6.67 -0.19
CA HIS A 543 -20.76 6.23 1.20
C HIS A 543 -22.05 6.73 1.86
N ILE A 544 -22.45 7.98 1.62
CA ILE A 544 -23.72 8.55 2.09
C ILE A 544 -24.90 7.80 1.47
N GLU A 545 -24.89 7.58 0.16
CA GLU A 545 -25.96 6.89 -0.56
C GLU A 545 -26.14 5.45 -0.06
N LYS A 546 -25.04 4.74 0.26
CA LYS A 546 -25.09 3.41 0.86
C LYS A 546 -25.76 3.41 2.24
N ARG A 547 -25.57 4.45 3.05
CA ARG A 547 -26.16 4.56 4.40
C ARG A 547 -27.59 5.09 4.39
N SER A 548 -27.88 6.04 3.51
CA SER A 548 -29.21 6.61 3.33
C SER A 548 -29.34 7.10 1.90
N LYS A 549 -30.12 6.35 1.10
CA LYS A 549 -30.48 6.76 -0.25
C LYS A 549 -31.15 8.14 -0.24
N LEU A 550 -32.02 8.39 0.75
CA LEU A 550 -32.70 9.66 0.95
C LEU A 550 -31.72 10.84 1.13
N ALA A 551 -30.64 10.66 1.89
CA ALA A 551 -29.62 11.69 2.06
C ALA A 551 -28.91 12.02 0.73
N GLY A 552 -28.57 11.00 -0.07
CA GLY A 552 -27.99 11.20 -1.41
C GLY A 552 -28.93 11.97 -2.34
N GLU A 553 -30.23 11.75 -2.21
CA GLU A 553 -31.25 12.44 -2.99
C GLU A 553 -31.49 13.88 -2.54
N PHE A 554 -31.48 14.16 -1.23
CA PHE A 554 -31.51 15.52 -0.73
C PHE A 554 -30.32 16.33 -1.21
N LEU A 555 -29.12 15.76 -1.15
CA LEU A 555 -27.92 16.40 -1.69
C LEU A 555 -28.07 16.67 -3.19
N SER A 556 -28.65 15.71 -3.92
CA SER A 556 -28.88 15.82 -5.36
C SER A 556 -29.89 16.92 -5.69
N LEU A 557 -31.01 16.96 -4.99
CA LEU A 557 -32.06 17.98 -5.11
C LEU A 557 -31.51 19.38 -4.77
N MET A 558 -30.83 19.51 -3.64
CA MET A 558 -30.26 20.78 -3.19
C MET A 558 -29.25 21.35 -4.19
N SER A 559 -28.60 20.50 -5.00
CA SER A 559 -27.67 20.96 -6.03
C SER A 559 -28.30 21.81 -7.13
N PHE A 560 -29.64 21.80 -7.26
CA PHE A 560 -30.40 22.62 -8.22
C PHE A 560 -30.86 23.98 -7.66
N PHE A 561 -30.77 24.21 -6.35
CA PHE A 561 -31.13 25.50 -5.74
C PHE A 561 -29.93 26.45 -5.65
N ASP A 562 -30.16 27.71 -5.24
CA ASP A 562 -29.05 28.57 -4.84
C ASP A 562 -28.30 27.91 -3.68
N ARG A 563 -26.97 27.93 -3.75
CA ARG A 563 -26.12 27.24 -2.76
C ARG A 563 -26.27 27.81 -1.35
N GLN A 564 -26.82 29.00 -1.18
CA GLN A 564 -27.03 29.64 0.11
C GLN A 564 -28.51 29.71 0.45
N ALA A 565 -28.81 29.62 1.75
CA ALA A 565 -30.15 29.85 2.29
C ALA A 565 -31.25 28.94 1.69
N ILE A 566 -30.94 27.69 1.40
CA ILE A 566 -31.92 26.68 0.93
C ILE A 566 -32.93 26.43 2.06
N PRO A 567 -34.23 26.71 1.87
CA PRO A 567 -35.23 26.50 2.92
C PRO A 567 -35.39 25.02 3.27
N LYS A 568 -35.60 24.68 4.56
CA LYS A 568 -35.85 23.31 4.98
C LYS A 568 -37.16 22.76 4.43
N GLU A 569 -38.12 23.65 4.23
CA GLU A 569 -39.43 23.42 3.63
C GLU A 569 -39.31 22.78 2.24
N PHE A 570 -38.26 23.12 1.48
CA PHE A 570 -38.03 22.54 0.16
C PHE A 570 -37.75 21.03 0.26
N ILE A 571 -37.00 20.67 1.29
CA ILE A 571 -36.57 19.29 1.52
C ILE A 571 -37.69 18.46 2.11
N SER A 572 -38.45 19.01 3.07
CA SER A 572 -39.63 18.35 3.62
C SER A 572 -40.69 18.13 2.53
N CYS A 573 -40.97 19.15 1.71
CA CYS A 573 -41.91 19.04 0.58
C CYS A 573 -41.52 17.92 -0.40
N TYR A 574 -40.23 17.80 -0.73
CA TYR A 574 -39.75 16.69 -1.55
C TYR A 574 -39.91 15.33 -0.85
N CYS A 575 -39.57 15.25 0.44
CA CYS A 575 -39.68 14.03 1.23
C CYS A 575 -41.13 13.50 1.29
N HIS A 576 -42.10 14.38 1.55
CA HIS A 576 -43.51 13.99 1.64
C HIS A 576 -44.12 13.55 0.29
N ARG A 577 -43.60 14.03 -0.84
CA ARG A 577 -44.10 13.69 -2.19
C ARG A 577 -43.72 12.28 -2.66
N ARG A 578 -42.76 11.64 -1.99
CA ARG A 578 -42.02 10.51 -2.55
C ARG A 578 -42.74 9.14 -2.52
N GLN A 579 -43.87 9.00 -1.81
CA GLN A 579 -44.64 7.76 -1.72
C GLN A 579 -46.12 8.01 -2.03
N GLU A 580 -46.73 7.08 -2.78
CA GLU A 580 -48.20 7.00 -2.94
C GLU A 580 -48.86 6.61 -1.61
N PRO A 581 -50.13 7.01 -1.36
CA PRO A 581 -50.82 6.69 -0.12
C PRO A 581 -51.01 5.18 -0.02
N ILE A 582 -50.50 4.56 1.03
CA ILE A 582 -50.94 3.23 1.45
C ILE A 582 -52.04 3.47 2.49
N ASP A 583 -53.16 2.76 2.37
CA ASP A 583 -54.28 2.83 3.30
C ASP A 583 -53.84 2.37 4.71
N GLY A 584 -53.43 3.32 5.57
CA GLY A 584 -52.96 3.08 6.93
C GLY A 584 -52.88 4.37 7.76
N ASP A 585 -52.94 4.25 9.08
CA ASP A 585 -53.04 5.35 10.06
C ASP A 585 -52.02 6.49 9.82
N GLY A 586 -52.50 7.61 9.26
CA GLY A 586 -51.67 8.70 8.72
C GLY A 586 -50.83 9.51 9.72
N GLU A 587 -51.10 9.41 11.03
CA GLU A 587 -50.31 10.13 12.05
C GLU A 587 -48.96 9.46 12.36
N LEU A 588 -48.93 8.12 12.46
CA LEU A 588 -47.70 7.35 12.69
C LEU A 588 -46.74 7.45 11.49
N GLU A 589 -47.28 7.47 10.27
CA GLU A 589 -46.48 7.66 9.06
C GLU A 589 -45.84 9.05 8.95
N SER A 590 -46.56 10.11 9.36
CA SER A 590 -46.02 11.47 9.32
C SER A 590 -44.85 11.62 10.29
N GLN A 591 -44.96 11.07 11.50
CA GLN A 591 -43.88 11.10 12.50
C GLN A 591 -42.65 10.31 12.03
N GLN A 592 -42.85 9.15 11.39
CA GLN A 592 -41.75 8.36 10.83
C GLN A 592 -41.02 9.10 9.69
N LYS A 593 -41.76 9.84 8.85
CA LYS A 593 -41.20 10.67 7.76
C LYS A 593 -40.35 11.81 8.29
N ASP A 594 -40.79 12.46 9.37
CA ASP A 594 -40.01 13.54 10.01
C ASP A 594 -38.71 13.02 10.64
N ILE A 595 -38.75 11.83 11.24
CA ILE A 595 -37.54 11.15 11.76
C ILE A 595 -36.56 10.87 10.62
N GLN A 596 -37.03 10.27 9.51
CA GLN A 596 -36.18 9.97 8.34
C GLN A 596 -35.59 11.24 7.70
N LEU A 597 -36.36 12.33 7.66
CA LEU A 597 -35.91 13.64 7.19
C LEU A 597 -34.74 14.16 8.05
N GLU A 598 -34.89 14.15 9.37
CA GLU A 598 -33.86 14.60 10.31
C GLU A 598 -32.62 13.71 10.29
N GLU A 599 -32.78 12.39 10.17
CA GLU A 599 -31.68 11.44 10.06
C GLU A 599 -30.87 11.66 8.77
N ALA A 600 -31.54 11.84 7.63
CA ALA A 600 -30.90 12.10 6.35
C ALA A 600 -30.18 13.46 6.32
N LEU A 601 -30.82 14.52 6.84
CA LEU A 601 -30.19 15.84 6.98
C LEU A 601 -29.04 15.80 7.99
N GLY A 602 -29.20 15.06 9.09
CA GLY A 602 -28.18 14.82 10.09
C GLY A 602 -26.94 14.14 9.51
N LEU A 603 -27.13 13.19 8.60
CA LEU A 603 -26.03 12.54 7.88
C LEU A 603 -25.27 13.51 6.97
N LEU A 604 -25.97 14.34 6.19
CA LEU A 604 -25.34 15.34 5.33
C LEU A 604 -24.56 16.39 6.14
N LYS A 605 -25.10 16.82 7.29
CA LYS A 605 -24.43 17.69 8.26
C LYS A 605 -23.20 17.02 8.86
N ALA A 606 -23.29 15.73 9.20
CA ALA A 606 -22.19 14.98 9.81
C ALA A 606 -20.98 14.85 8.88
N PHE A 607 -21.20 14.78 7.56
CA PHE A 607 -20.15 14.80 6.54
C PHE A 607 -19.66 16.20 6.15
N SER A 608 -20.18 17.26 6.80
CA SER A 608 -19.92 18.67 6.49
C SER A 608 -20.21 19.06 5.03
N PHE A 609 -21.13 18.36 4.34
CA PHE A 609 -21.56 18.75 2.98
C PHE A 609 -22.59 19.88 2.99
N ILE A 610 -23.38 19.95 4.05
CA ILE A 610 -24.33 21.03 4.30
C ILE A 610 -24.08 21.64 5.67
N SER A 611 -24.34 22.94 5.79
CA SER A 611 -24.41 23.64 7.08
C SER A 611 -25.78 24.26 7.24
N GLU A 612 -26.33 24.22 8.45
CA GLU A 612 -27.62 24.80 8.80
C GLU A 612 -27.42 26.07 9.63
N ASN A 613 -28.09 27.15 9.26
CA ASN A 613 -28.08 28.39 10.05
C ASN A 613 -29.20 28.39 11.10
N LYS A 614 -29.23 29.40 11.97
CA LYS A 614 -30.25 29.52 13.04
C LYS A 614 -31.70 29.59 12.54
N ASN A 615 -31.91 29.87 11.26
CA ASN A 615 -33.23 30.00 10.64
C ASN A 615 -33.61 28.74 9.85
N SER A 616 -33.00 27.59 10.17
CA SER A 616 -33.23 26.31 9.48
C SER A 616 -32.96 26.36 7.96
N LYS A 617 -32.13 27.29 7.49
CA LYS A 617 -31.73 27.35 6.08
C LYS A 617 -30.38 26.68 5.88
N PHE A 618 -30.31 25.84 4.85
CA PHE A 618 -29.11 25.09 4.50
C PHE A 618 -28.20 25.87 3.54
N THR A 619 -26.91 25.60 3.63
CA THR A 619 -25.89 26.12 2.71
C THR A 619 -25.01 24.97 2.25
N ILE A 620 -24.69 24.96 0.96
CA ILE A 620 -23.79 24.02 0.30
C ILE A 620 -22.54 24.76 -0.18
N HIS A 621 -21.38 24.14 -0.01
CA HIS A 621 -20.12 24.66 -0.56
C HIS A 621 -20.18 24.67 -2.09
N ARG A 622 -19.73 25.73 -2.77
CA ARG A 622 -19.91 25.86 -4.24
C ARG A 622 -19.31 24.69 -5.00
N LEU A 623 -18.09 24.31 -4.63
CA LEU A 623 -17.41 23.20 -5.27
C LEU A 623 -18.11 21.85 -5.01
N VAL A 624 -18.74 21.66 -3.84
CA VAL A 624 -19.54 20.47 -3.55
C VAL A 624 -20.74 20.44 -4.47
N GLN A 625 -21.49 21.55 -4.60
CA GLN A 625 -22.63 21.66 -5.51
C GLN A 625 -22.24 21.31 -6.96
N LEU A 626 -21.11 21.84 -7.44
CA LEU A 626 -20.60 21.52 -8.78
C LEU A 626 -20.33 20.02 -8.94
N VAL A 627 -19.62 19.41 -7.99
CA VAL A 627 -19.26 17.98 -8.07
C VAL A 627 -20.50 17.08 -7.92
N THR A 628 -21.48 17.48 -7.12
CA THR A 628 -22.79 16.81 -7.03
C THR A 628 -23.50 16.81 -8.38
N ARG A 629 -23.54 17.94 -9.10
CA ARG A 629 -24.14 17.99 -10.45
C ARG A 629 -23.43 17.05 -11.43
N LYS A 630 -22.09 16.99 -11.39
CA LYS A 630 -21.33 16.02 -12.20
C LYS A 630 -21.71 14.58 -11.88
N TRP A 631 -21.84 14.26 -10.60
CA TRP A 631 -22.22 12.92 -10.14
C TRP A 631 -23.61 12.52 -10.66
N ILE A 632 -24.59 13.43 -10.58
CA ILE A 632 -25.94 13.23 -11.11
C ILE A 632 -25.95 13.05 -12.63
N VAL A 633 -25.17 13.86 -13.37
CA VAL A 633 -25.01 13.70 -14.84
C VAL A 633 -24.43 12.32 -15.17
N THR A 634 -23.41 11.90 -14.43
CA THR A 634 -22.77 10.58 -14.63
C THR A 634 -23.72 9.43 -14.34
N ASN A 635 -24.63 9.59 -13.38
CA ASN A 635 -25.64 8.60 -13.02
C ASN A 635 -26.91 8.66 -13.90
N GLY A 636 -27.02 9.62 -14.83
CA GLY A 636 -28.18 9.77 -15.70
C GLY A 636 -29.45 10.26 -15.00
N THR A 637 -29.35 10.86 -13.81
CA THR A 637 -30.52 11.27 -12.99
C THR A 637 -30.77 12.78 -13.01
N MET A 638 -30.12 13.52 -13.91
CA MET A 638 -30.19 15.00 -13.96
C MET A 638 -31.60 15.51 -14.21
N ASP A 639 -32.27 14.98 -15.22
CA ASP A 639 -33.62 15.43 -15.60
C ASP A 639 -34.64 15.15 -14.49
N GLN A 640 -34.47 14.03 -13.79
CA GLN A 640 -35.31 13.66 -12.65
C GLN A 640 -35.21 14.70 -11.53
N PHE A 641 -34.00 15.01 -11.05
CA PHE A 641 -33.84 15.96 -9.95
C PHE A 641 -34.12 17.40 -10.35
N ALA A 642 -33.85 17.78 -11.61
CA ALA A 642 -34.23 19.08 -12.13
C ALA A 642 -35.76 19.28 -12.09
N ARG A 643 -36.51 18.25 -12.53
CA ARG A 643 -37.98 18.26 -12.45
C ARG A 643 -38.46 18.34 -11.01
N GLN A 644 -37.89 17.54 -10.11
CA GLN A 644 -38.30 17.53 -8.70
C GLN A 644 -38.05 18.89 -8.03
N ALA A 645 -36.89 19.51 -8.26
CA ALA A 645 -36.58 20.84 -7.75
C ALA A 645 -37.58 21.91 -8.24
N LEU A 646 -37.96 21.84 -9.52
CA LEU A 646 -38.99 22.73 -10.08
C LEU A 646 -40.36 22.51 -9.43
N MET A 647 -40.77 21.25 -9.23
CA MET A 647 -42.05 20.93 -8.58
C MET A 647 -42.07 21.35 -7.10
N THR A 648 -40.95 21.22 -6.39
CA THR A 648 -40.81 21.72 -5.01
C THR A 648 -41.04 23.23 -4.92
N VAL A 649 -40.43 24.00 -5.82
CA VAL A 649 -40.63 25.46 -5.87
C VAL A 649 -42.08 25.79 -6.25
N PHE A 650 -42.65 25.06 -7.19
CA PHE A 650 -44.03 25.27 -7.65
C PHE A 650 -45.06 25.08 -6.52
N ASP A 651 -44.90 24.05 -5.70
CA ASP A 651 -45.88 23.73 -4.64
C ASP A 651 -45.77 24.67 -3.43
N LEU A 652 -44.56 25.12 -3.09
CA LEU A 652 -44.33 26.03 -1.96
C LEU A 652 -44.58 27.49 -2.33
N TYR A 653 -44.45 27.82 -3.62
CA TYR A 653 -44.74 29.14 -4.16
C TYR A 653 -45.72 29.06 -5.34
N PRO A 654 -47.00 28.72 -5.08
CA PRO A 654 -48.04 28.73 -6.10
C PRO A 654 -48.27 30.15 -6.65
N TYR A 655 -48.91 30.25 -7.82
CA TYR A 655 -49.18 31.52 -8.51
C TYR A 655 -49.69 32.60 -7.54
N GLY A 656 -49.04 33.77 -7.54
CA GLY A 656 -49.49 34.91 -6.76
C GLY A 656 -50.84 35.41 -7.28
N THR A 657 -51.92 35.17 -6.52
CA THR A 657 -53.10 36.04 -6.57
C THR A 657 -52.75 37.36 -5.89
N PHE A 658 -53.52 38.42 -6.19
CA PHE A 658 -53.24 39.81 -5.79
C PHE A 658 -53.02 40.00 -4.27
N GLU A 659 -53.47 39.04 -3.46
CA GLU A 659 -53.39 39.03 -1.98
C GLU A 659 -52.02 38.59 -1.43
N ASN A 660 -51.19 37.83 -2.16
CA ASN A 660 -49.91 37.29 -1.67
C ASN A 660 -48.67 38.10 -2.08
N ARG A 661 -48.87 39.32 -2.59
CA ARG A 661 -47.83 40.12 -3.27
C ARG A 661 -46.74 40.66 -2.33
N ASP A 662 -47.05 40.84 -1.06
CA ASP A 662 -46.11 41.39 -0.07
C ASP A 662 -45.28 40.31 0.64
N ALA A 663 -45.78 39.06 0.73
CA ALA A 663 -45.02 37.92 1.28
C ALA A 663 -43.84 37.51 0.37
N GLY A 664 -44.03 37.56 -0.96
CA GLY A 664 -42.99 37.17 -1.93
C GLY A 664 -41.81 38.14 -2.06
N LYS A 665 -41.94 39.39 -1.59
CA LYS A 665 -40.89 40.42 -1.65
C LYS A 665 -39.94 40.42 -0.46
N ALA A 666 -40.38 39.91 0.69
CA ALA A 666 -39.60 39.99 1.94
C ALA A 666 -38.55 38.86 2.08
N GLU A 667 -38.73 37.71 1.42
CA GLU A 667 -37.91 36.52 1.68
C GLU A 667 -36.85 36.18 0.61
N LEU A 668 -36.93 36.78 -0.58
CA LEU A 668 -36.10 36.39 -1.72
C LEU A 668 -35.16 37.54 -2.11
N GLY A 669 -33.94 37.49 -1.59
CA GLY A 669 -32.84 38.41 -1.91
C GLY A 669 -32.70 38.60 -3.42
N GLY A 670 -32.84 39.84 -3.86
CA GLY A 670 -32.95 40.23 -5.25
C GLY A 670 -31.71 39.92 -6.08
N GLY A 671 -31.94 39.48 -7.33
CA GLY A 671 -30.95 39.65 -8.40
C GLY A 671 -31.01 38.66 -9.56
N ARG A 672 -31.48 37.42 -9.37
CA ARG A 672 -31.36 36.38 -10.43
C ARG A 672 -32.62 35.67 -10.90
N MET A 673 -33.80 36.01 -10.38
CA MET A 673 -35.07 35.45 -10.89
C MET A 673 -35.79 36.31 -11.94
N GLN A 674 -35.19 37.43 -12.38
CA GLN A 674 -35.75 38.21 -13.50
C GLN A 674 -35.72 37.43 -14.83
N LYS A 675 -34.88 36.39 -14.93
CA LYS A 675 -34.85 35.48 -16.08
C LYS A 675 -35.90 34.35 -16.05
N ILE A 676 -36.44 34.00 -14.87
CA ILE A 676 -37.50 32.96 -14.79
C ILE A 676 -38.87 33.60 -15.03
N SER A 677 -39.06 34.85 -14.62
CA SER A 677 -40.23 35.66 -14.98
C SER A 677 -40.38 35.81 -16.51
N ASN A 678 -39.28 36.04 -17.22
CA ASN A 678 -39.32 36.26 -18.68
C ASN A 678 -39.37 34.96 -19.51
N CYS A 679 -39.24 33.79 -18.88
CA CYS A 679 -39.40 32.50 -19.57
C CYS A 679 -40.86 31.98 -19.50
N LYS A 680 -41.76 32.75 -18.86
CA LYS A 680 -43.19 32.49 -18.73
C LYS A 680 -44.07 33.49 -19.50
N GLN A 681 -43.49 34.23 -20.45
CA GLN A 681 -44.23 34.93 -21.52
C GLN A 681 -44.02 34.21 -22.84
#